data_AF-A0A7X9JND5-F1
#
_entry.id   AF-A0A7X9JND5-F1
#
_cell.length_a   1.000
_cell.length_b   1.000
_cell.length_c   1.000
_cell.angle_alpha   90.00
_cell.angle_beta   90.00
_cell.angle_gamma   90.00
#
_symmetry.space_group_name_H-M   'P 1'
#
loop_
_entity.id
_entity.type
_entity.pdbx_description
1 polymer ?
#
loop_
_entity_poly.entity_id
_entity_poly.type
_entity_poly.pdbx_seq_one_letter_code
_entity_poly.pdbx_strand_id
1 'polypeptide(L)'
;EISKYSPIHYISGELNFKYTDIISKEEILSHLKDILLSEYHLETNINDSGYIDILESEYPHVQKVVNDNFDFILELKKDNNISLKVQVEKQEITPQIVNQVKSKLLEKGLNLAKIRLTDKDILLIEVGSFLTPDFFLEEGLRLDKTITRFSTNMKYQLKEIDGLEINGNTYYATNLQNYQSKKLLEDIQNVNEDLTFKRLPTQYYYILSQKRNIDKLRDFKTKIDIQGKINFDITKSILTVTADNTTEYDSHIRKIKQLFPDVILEDKAYKPTFFLQFKTDLENQRQSIVGKIQNEIRRKQFKVEYDVLKNHTRNLFSYNFKTEEERDYFKQVLSEVCSPYKKLLKFSFESDLGRTTYEFIKNETLELEREKEVVNNVRQATFIYLTPKEREKLNLAIDSFGDDAIFREGEPIGTLIRKEREKLKFRISDRFDDLLNAKEDERLALDEIKKGYIKPIFPGELTNIGRMIKAMKKVTEPDNKVGFPVNKNLSNFLFDPNTARQSSEDIEKEKKRILSNLNEPLLKNQPKQLEAVAKSLLAKDIALIQGPPGTGKTTVIAEIIWQTLLREPEAKILITSQTNLAVDNALERLKGKKLVRPIRIGNIDKFEDEGKVYSNERLKKWLAAKTNTTEETINSDNAICEWIKNVSKKCSDNATFQKALTKWKLGLK
;
A
#
# COMPACT_ATOMS: atom_id res chain seq x y z
N GLU A 1 5.18 45.14 -4.07
CA GLU A 1 6.18 45.51 -5.09
C GLU A 1 6.87 44.26 -5.62
N ILE A 2 7.30 44.22 -6.88
CA ILE A 2 8.14 43.12 -7.37
C ILE A 2 9.53 43.28 -6.73
N SER A 3 10.09 42.19 -6.22
CA SER A 3 11.42 42.16 -5.62
C SER A 3 12.48 42.62 -6.61
N LYS A 4 13.47 43.36 -6.14
CA LYS A 4 14.64 43.73 -6.95
C LYS A 4 15.43 42.52 -7.46
N TYR A 5 15.21 41.34 -6.87
CA TYR A 5 15.87 40.08 -7.22
C TYR A 5 15.02 39.18 -8.14
N SER A 6 13.94 39.72 -8.72
CA SER A 6 12.99 39.02 -9.60
C SER A 6 13.02 39.60 -11.01
N PRO A 7 12.86 38.81 -12.09
CA PRO A 7 12.63 37.36 -12.11
C PRO A 7 13.87 36.52 -11.75
N ILE A 8 13.64 35.34 -11.19
CA ILE A 8 14.66 34.31 -10.95
C ILE A 8 14.43 33.19 -11.95
N HIS A 9 15.36 33.00 -12.88
CA HIS A 9 15.36 31.87 -13.80
C HIS A 9 16.19 30.73 -13.23
N TYR A 10 15.67 29.51 -13.31
CA TYR A 10 16.38 28.32 -12.86
C TYR A 10 16.10 27.10 -13.74
N ILE A 11 17.06 26.19 -13.80
CA ILE A 11 16.94 24.91 -14.47
C ILE A 11 17.16 23.80 -13.44
N SER A 12 16.23 22.85 -13.40
CA SER A 12 16.31 21.70 -12.50
C SER A 12 16.29 20.40 -13.28
N GLY A 13 16.82 19.36 -12.65
CA GLY A 13 16.94 18.03 -13.23
C GLY A 13 17.36 17.00 -12.20
N GLU A 14 17.65 15.79 -12.68
CA GLU A 14 18.08 14.69 -11.83
C GLU A 14 19.28 13.93 -12.39
N LEU A 15 20.09 13.40 -11.47
CA LEU A 15 21.13 12.41 -11.69
C LEU A 15 20.64 11.08 -11.11
N ASN A 16 20.44 10.08 -11.95
CA ASN A 16 19.88 8.78 -11.59
C ASN A 16 20.85 7.64 -11.90
N PHE A 17 21.17 6.81 -10.91
CA PHE A 17 22.01 5.63 -11.10
C PHE A 17 21.24 4.50 -11.80
N LYS A 18 21.84 3.96 -12.85
CA LYS A 18 21.34 2.79 -13.58
C LYS A 18 21.60 1.52 -12.77
N TYR A 19 20.85 0.45 -13.08
CA TYR A 19 21.04 -0.88 -12.50
C TYR A 19 20.84 -0.94 -10.97
N THR A 20 19.91 -0.12 -10.47
CA THR A 20 19.49 -0.13 -9.06
C THR A 20 18.20 -0.92 -8.86
N ASP A 21 17.47 -1.21 -9.94
CA ASP A 21 16.30 -2.06 -10.00
C ASP A 21 16.67 -3.53 -10.29
N ILE A 22 15.78 -4.45 -9.90
CA ILE A 22 15.97 -5.90 -9.98
C ILE A 22 16.09 -6.36 -11.44
N ILE A 23 15.25 -5.82 -12.34
CA ILE A 23 15.17 -6.23 -13.74
C ILE A 23 16.50 -5.98 -14.46
N SER A 24 17.05 -4.76 -14.31
CA SER A 24 18.33 -4.41 -14.94
C SER A 24 19.51 -5.24 -14.40
N LYS A 25 19.42 -5.76 -13.17
CA LYS A 25 20.42 -6.67 -12.59
C LYS A 25 20.30 -8.07 -13.16
N GLU A 26 19.09 -8.58 -13.31
CA GLU A 26 18.83 -9.89 -13.93
C GLU A 26 19.36 -9.94 -15.36
N GLU A 27 19.19 -8.88 -16.15
CA GLU A 27 19.75 -8.79 -17.51
C GLU A 27 21.28 -8.89 -17.53
N ILE A 28 21.97 -8.18 -16.63
CA ILE A 28 23.43 -8.25 -16.50
C ILE A 28 23.88 -9.67 -16.09
N LEU A 29 23.21 -10.26 -15.10
CA LEU A 29 23.54 -11.59 -14.62
C LEU A 29 23.26 -12.67 -15.67
N SER A 30 22.20 -12.51 -16.49
CA SER A 30 21.92 -13.39 -17.62
C SER A 30 23.03 -13.31 -18.67
N HIS A 31 23.44 -12.09 -19.04
CA HIS A 31 24.51 -11.90 -20.02
C HIS A 31 25.85 -12.47 -19.52
N LEU A 32 26.14 -12.33 -18.21
CA LEU A 32 27.30 -12.96 -17.60
C LEU A 32 27.24 -14.50 -17.68
N LYS A 33 26.08 -15.10 -17.41
CA LYS A 33 25.87 -16.55 -17.53
C LYS A 33 26.10 -17.02 -18.96
N ASP A 34 25.61 -16.28 -19.95
CA ASP A 34 25.77 -16.63 -21.37
C ASP A 34 27.24 -16.63 -21.79
N ILE A 35 28.03 -15.64 -21.37
CA ILE A 35 29.48 -15.59 -21.67
C ILE A 35 30.22 -16.74 -20.98
N LEU A 36 29.93 -17.00 -19.71
CA LEU A 36 30.55 -18.10 -18.96
C LEU A 36 30.25 -19.47 -19.58
N LEU A 37 29.02 -19.68 -20.07
CA LEU A 37 28.62 -20.92 -20.72
C LEU A 37 29.23 -21.06 -22.13
N SER A 38 29.24 -19.99 -22.92
CA SER A 38 29.65 -20.03 -24.33
C SER A 38 31.17 -20.02 -24.53
N GLU A 39 31.91 -19.21 -23.75
CA GLU A 39 33.36 -19.07 -23.92
C GLU A 39 34.17 -19.98 -23.00
N TYR A 40 33.65 -20.28 -21.80
CA TYR A 40 34.37 -21.04 -20.77
C TYR A 40 33.73 -22.39 -20.43
N HIS A 41 32.56 -22.72 -21.01
CA HIS A 41 31.78 -23.93 -20.70
C HIS A 41 31.48 -24.12 -19.20
N LEU A 42 31.32 -22.99 -18.48
CA LEU A 42 31.01 -22.98 -17.05
C LEU A 42 29.52 -22.75 -16.84
N GLU A 43 28.80 -23.79 -16.41
CA GLU A 43 27.41 -23.69 -16.00
C GLU A 43 27.33 -23.16 -14.56
N THR A 44 26.87 -21.92 -14.39
CA THR A 44 26.88 -21.25 -13.09
C THR A 44 25.48 -20.87 -12.61
N ASN A 45 25.15 -21.31 -11.40
CA ASN A 45 23.92 -20.92 -10.73
C ASN A 45 24.17 -19.67 -9.88
N ILE A 46 23.59 -18.55 -10.31
CA ILE A 46 23.57 -17.28 -9.56
C ILE A 46 22.18 -17.12 -8.95
N ASN A 47 22.12 -16.98 -7.62
CA ASN A 47 20.86 -16.73 -6.90
C ASN A 47 20.51 -15.23 -6.86
N ASP A 48 19.28 -14.90 -6.43
CA ASP A 48 18.76 -13.52 -6.41
C ASP A 48 19.59 -12.55 -5.53
N SER A 49 20.33 -13.10 -4.56
CA SER A 49 21.26 -12.35 -3.70
C SER A 49 22.67 -12.18 -4.30
N GLY A 50 22.89 -12.66 -5.53
CA GLY A 50 24.16 -12.53 -6.26
C GLY A 50 25.22 -13.58 -5.90
N TYR A 51 24.90 -14.58 -5.06
CA TYR A 51 25.82 -15.69 -4.80
C TYR A 51 25.89 -16.63 -5.99
N ILE A 52 27.11 -17.03 -6.34
CA ILE A 52 27.42 -17.92 -7.46
C ILE A 52 28.01 -19.22 -6.91
N ASP A 53 27.45 -20.35 -7.33
CA ASP A 53 27.99 -21.67 -7.01
C ASP A 53 29.06 -22.04 -8.04
N ILE A 54 30.33 -21.86 -7.65
CA ILE A 54 31.51 -22.22 -8.44
C ILE A 54 32.55 -22.91 -7.57
N LEU A 55 33.40 -23.71 -8.21
CA LEU A 55 34.59 -24.30 -7.58
C LEU A 55 35.68 -23.25 -7.41
N GLU A 56 36.55 -23.43 -6.41
CA GLU A 56 37.67 -22.50 -6.18
C GLU A 56 38.65 -22.45 -7.36
N SER A 57 38.77 -23.54 -8.13
CA SER A 57 39.54 -23.58 -9.39
C SER A 57 38.92 -22.74 -10.51
N GLU A 58 37.61 -22.47 -10.47
CA GLU A 58 36.87 -21.73 -11.50
C GLU A 58 36.88 -20.22 -11.24
N TYR A 59 37.17 -19.80 -10.00
CA TYR A 59 37.21 -18.40 -9.58
C TYR A 59 38.04 -17.48 -10.50
N PRO A 60 39.28 -17.84 -10.91
CA PRO A 60 40.09 -16.96 -11.77
C PRO A 60 39.46 -16.72 -13.14
N HIS A 61 38.73 -17.72 -13.66
CA HIS A 61 38.04 -17.62 -14.95
C HIS A 61 36.84 -16.70 -14.85
N VAL A 62 36.00 -16.86 -13.82
CA VAL A 62 34.85 -15.98 -13.58
C VAL A 62 35.31 -14.55 -13.29
N GLN A 63 36.35 -14.36 -12.48
CA GLN A 63 36.93 -13.05 -12.20
C GLN A 63 37.38 -12.34 -13.48
N LYS A 64 38.02 -13.07 -14.40
CA LYS A 64 38.46 -12.52 -15.68
C LYS A 64 37.29 -12.05 -16.53
N VAL A 65 36.25 -12.86 -16.68
CA VAL A 65 35.05 -12.50 -17.44
C VAL A 65 34.34 -11.28 -16.85
N VAL A 66 34.22 -11.22 -15.52
CA VAL A 66 33.64 -10.06 -14.82
C VAL A 66 34.49 -8.81 -15.06
N ASN A 67 35.81 -8.91 -14.97
CA ASN A 67 36.70 -7.76 -15.18
C ASN A 67 36.67 -7.26 -16.63
N ASP A 68 36.69 -8.17 -17.61
CA ASP A 68 36.79 -7.81 -19.03
C ASP A 68 35.47 -7.20 -19.55
N ASN A 69 34.33 -7.70 -19.09
CA ASN A 69 33.01 -7.32 -19.64
C ASN A 69 32.17 -6.43 -18.71
N PHE A 70 32.35 -6.54 -17.39
CA PHE A 70 31.45 -5.96 -16.39
C PHE A 70 32.15 -5.17 -15.28
N ASP A 71 33.46 -4.89 -15.35
CA ASP A 71 34.18 -4.17 -14.27
C ASP A 71 33.55 -2.81 -13.94
N PHE A 72 32.90 -2.15 -14.91
CA PHE A 72 32.23 -0.88 -14.61
C PHE A 72 31.14 -1.01 -13.54
N ILE A 73 30.56 -2.20 -13.32
CA ILE A 73 29.38 -2.42 -12.47
C ILE A 73 29.48 -3.60 -11.50
N LEU A 74 30.20 -4.67 -11.82
CA LEU A 74 30.30 -5.87 -11.00
C LEU A 74 31.70 -6.05 -10.41
N GLU A 75 31.74 -6.64 -9.22
CA GLU A 75 32.96 -7.10 -8.55
C GLU A 75 32.68 -8.48 -7.96
N LEU A 76 33.47 -9.49 -8.35
CA LEU A 76 33.40 -10.81 -7.75
C LEU A 76 34.12 -10.81 -6.40
N LYS A 77 33.43 -11.23 -5.33
CA LYS A 77 33.98 -11.30 -3.98
C LYS A 77 33.90 -12.71 -3.43
N LYS A 78 34.94 -13.09 -2.68
CA LYS A 78 35.00 -14.33 -1.91
C LYS A 78 34.44 -14.07 -0.52
N ASP A 79 33.36 -14.75 -0.17
CA ASP A 79 32.77 -14.78 1.16
C ASP A 79 33.31 -16.01 1.91
N ASN A 80 34.24 -15.72 2.82
CA ASN A 80 34.96 -16.69 3.65
C ASN A 80 34.16 -17.11 4.89
N ASN A 81 32.89 -16.71 5.01
CA ASN A 81 32.06 -16.97 6.17
C ASN A 81 31.34 -18.32 6.06
N ILE A 82 31.50 -19.15 7.08
CA ILE A 82 30.79 -20.42 7.22
C ILE A 82 29.89 -20.34 8.44
N SER A 83 28.60 -20.50 8.20
CA SER A 83 27.58 -20.57 9.25
C SER A 83 27.31 -22.03 9.64
N LEU A 84 27.37 -22.30 10.95
CA LEU A 84 27.16 -23.60 11.59
C LEU A 84 26.06 -23.49 12.65
N LYS A 85 25.12 -24.44 12.67
CA LYS A 85 24.20 -24.57 13.81
C LYS A 85 24.92 -25.10 15.03
N VAL A 86 24.64 -24.49 16.18
CA VAL A 86 25.21 -24.87 17.47
C VAL A 86 24.11 -25.35 18.41
N GLN A 87 24.33 -26.50 19.03
CA GLN A 87 23.52 -26.98 20.15
C GLN A 87 24.41 -27.09 21.39
N VAL A 88 24.06 -26.35 22.44
CA VAL A 88 24.84 -26.27 23.69
C VAL A 88 24.40 -27.33 24.71
N GLU A 89 23.25 -27.98 24.52
CA GLU A 89 22.77 -29.09 25.36
C GLU A 89 22.00 -30.13 24.54
N LYS A 90 22.18 -31.41 24.90
CA LYS A 90 21.26 -32.49 24.59
C LYS A 90 20.25 -32.57 25.75
N GLN A 91 19.03 -32.08 25.54
CA GLN A 91 17.98 -32.13 26.57
C GLN A 91 17.26 -33.49 26.49
N GLU A 92 17.32 -34.29 27.55
CA GLU A 92 16.55 -35.56 27.68
C GLU A 92 15.35 -35.37 28.63
N ILE A 93 14.27 -36.13 28.42
CA ILE A 93 13.07 -36.05 29.26
C ILE A 93 13.38 -36.72 30.62
N THR A 94 13.58 -35.91 31.65
CA THR A 94 13.92 -36.42 32.99
C THR A 94 12.72 -37.09 33.69
N PRO A 95 12.96 -38.03 34.62
CA PRO A 95 11.89 -38.64 35.44
C PRO A 95 11.06 -37.61 36.23
N GLN A 96 11.61 -36.44 36.55
CA GLN A 96 10.90 -35.34 37.21
C GLN A 96 9.80 -34.75 36.33
N ILE A 97 10.10 -34.50 35.04
CA ILE A 97 9.12 -34.00 34.07
C ILE A 97 7.99 -35.01 33.90
N VAL A 98 8.30 -36.31 33.85
CA VAL A 98 7.28 -37.38 33.78
C VAL A 98 6.35 -37.36 35.00
N ASN A 99 6.87 -37.09 36.20
CA ASN A 99 6.05 -36.98 37.42
C ASN A 99 5.19 -35.72 37.45
N GLN A 100 5.67 -34.60 36.91
CA GLN A 100 4.88 -33.37 36.74
C GLN A 100 3.71 -33.60 35.77
N VAL A 101 3.98 -34.24 34.63
CA VAL A 101 2.95 -34.62 33.64
C VAL A 101 1.90 -35.54 34.27
N LYS A 102 2.32 -36.55 35.05
CA LYS A 102 1.38 -37.42 35.80
C LYS A 102 0.48 -36.63 36.74
N SER A 103 1.07 -35.72 37.52
CA SER A 103 0.34 -34.92 38.50
C SER A 103 -0.70 -34.02 37.82
N LYS A 104 -0.33 -33.34 36.74
CA LYS A 104 -1.22 -32.48 35.95
C LYS A 104 -2.38 -33.24 35.31
N LEU A 105 -2.14 -34.47 34.84
CA LEU A 105 -3.20 -35.33 34.30
C LEU A 105 -4.18 -35.75 35.42
N LEU A 106 -3.69 -36.06 36.61
CA LEU A 106 -4.54 -36.39 37.77
C LEU A 106 -5.38 -35.20 38.24
N GLU A 107 -4.80 -34.00 38.33
CA GLU A 107 -5.54 -32.77 38.67
C GLU A 107 -6.69 -32.47 37.71
N LYS A 108 -6.55 -32.84 36.44
CA LYS A 108 -7.57 -32.68 35.40
C LYS A 108 -8.54 -33.86 35.30
N GLY A 109 -8.48 -34.82 36.22
CA GLY A 109 -9.37 -35.98 36.29
C GLY A 109 -9.10 -37.03 35.20
N LEU A 110 -7.91 -37.03 34.59
CA LEU A 110 -7.52 -37.95 33.51
C LEU A 110 -6.79 -39.18 34.05
N ASN A 111 -7.39 -39.83 35.05
CA ASN A 111 -6.79 -40.93 35.82
C ASN A 111 -6.51 -42.20 35.00
N LEU A 112 -7.14 -42.32 33.82
CA LEU A 112 -6.99 -43.46 32.91
C LEU A 112 -5.91 -43.25 31.83
N ALA A 113 -5.21 -42.11 31.85
CA ALA A 113 -4.15 -41.82 30.89
C ALA A 113 -2.95 -42.75 31.10
N LYS A 114 -2.46 -43.38 30.03
CA LYS A 114 -1.22 -44.19 30.06
C LYS A 114 -0.06 -43.37 29.53
N ILE A 115 1.06 -43.37 30.25
CA ILE A 115 2.25 -42.62 29.87
C ILE A 115 3.38 -43.61 29.63
N ARG A 116 4.07 -43.48 28.50
CA ARG A 116 5.23 -44.28 28.12
C ARG A 116 6.33 -43.36 27.63
N LEU A 117 7.55 -43.58 28.10
CA LEU A 117 8.73 -42.97 27.51
C LEU A 117 9.24 -43.90 26.41
N THR A 118 9.33 -43.39 25.18
CA THR A 118 9.82 -44.15 24.02
C THR A 118 11.23 -43.64 23.70
N ASP A 119 12.14 -44.53 23.29
CA ASP A 119 13.55 -44.28 22.88
C ASP A 119 14.07 -42.86 23.15
N LYS A 120 14.35 -42.64 24.45
CA LYS A 120 15.05 -41.54 25.13
C LYS A 120 14.57 -40.09 25.00
N ASP A 121 13.77 -39.68 24.01
CA ASP A 121 13.40 -38.24 23.85
C ASP A 121 11.92 -37.97 23.54
N ILE A 122 11.05 -39.00 23.59
CA ILE A 122 9.63 -38.88 23.22
C ILE A 122 8.73 -39.40 24.34
N LEU A 123 7.85 -38.52 24.85
CA LEU A 123 6.83 -38.86 25.83
C LEU A 123 5.51 -39.18 25.12
N LEU A 124 5.10 -40.44 25.17
CA LEU A 124 3.83 -40.94 24.64
C LEU A 124 2.76 -40.92 25.73
N ILE A 125 1.65 -40.26 25.46
CA ILE A 125 0.48 -40.20 26.36
C ILE A 125 -0.74 -40.75 25.61
N GLU A 126 -1.34 -41.82 26.12
CA GLU A 126 -2.60 -42.37 25.62
C GLU A 126 -3.76 -41.94 26.50
N VAL A 127 -4.69 -41.17 25.95
CA VAL A 127 -5.86 -40.67 26.68
C VAL A 127 -7.08 -40.55 25.77
N GLY A 128 -8.28 -40.84 26.32
CA GLY A 128 -9.54 -40.78 25.56
C GLY A 128 -10.10 -39.36 25.40
N SER A 129 -9.67 -38.45 26.27
CA SER A 129 -10.01 -37.02 26.28
C SER A 129 -9.06 -36.23 25.41
N PHE A 130 -9.53 -35.11 24.86
CA PHE A 130 -8.69 -34.23 24.06
C PHE A 130 -7.73 -33.42 24.93
N LEU A 131 -6.46 -33.43 24.55
CA LEU A 131 -5.44 -32.51 25.07
C LEU A 131 -5.18 -31.41 24.04
N THR A 132 -5.17 -30.16 24.47
CA THR A 132 -4.74 -29.04 23.63
C THR A 132 -3.25 -29.15 23.31
N PRO A 133 -2.77 -28.63 22.16
CA PRO A 133 -1.33 -28.64 21.82
C PRO A 133 -0.44 -28.05 22.92
N ASP A 134 -0.97 -27.06 23.62
CA ASP A 134 -0.29 -26.26 24.63
C ASP A 134 -0.34 -26.86 26.05
N PHE A 135 -0.99 -28.02 26.22
CA PHE A 135 -1.34 -28.56 27.55
C PHE A 135 -0.14 -28.79 28.48
N PHE A 136 1.04 -29.09 27.93
CA PHE A 136 2.28 -29.31 28.69
C PHE A 136 3.39 -28.27 28.42
N LEU A 137 3.03 -27.09 27.90
CA LEU A 137 4.03 -26.04 27.61
C LEU A 137 4.76 -25.55 28.86
N GLU A 138 4.07 -25.47 30.00
CA GLU A 138 4.65 -25.02 31.27
C GLU A 138 5.73 -25.99 31.78
N GLU A 139 5.51 -27.28 31.56
CA GLU A 139 6.40 -28.40 31.84
C GLU A 139 7.53 -28.53 30.81
N GLY A 140 7.58 -27.63 29.82
CA GLY A 140 8.63 -27.60 28.81
C GLY A 140 8.47 -28.65 27.72
N LEU A 141 7.25 -29.14 27.47
CA LEU A 141 6.95 -30.11 26.42
C LEU A 141 6.10 -29.47 25.31
N ARG A 142 6.41 -29.77 24.06
CA ARG A 142 5.61 -29.41 22.88
C ARG A 142 5.03 -30.66 22.24
N LEU A 143 3.79 -30.55 21.75
CA LEU A 143 3.17 -31.63 20.99
C LEU A 143 3.86 -31.76 19.62
N ASP A 144 4.35 -32.95 19.30
CA ASP A 144 4.96 -33.29 18.01
C ASP A 144 3.90 -33.79 17.02
N LYS A 145 3.17 -34.83 17.42
CA LYS A 145 2.09 -35.42 16.61
C LYS A 145 1.05 -36.13 17.46
N THR A 146 -0.12 -36.36 16.87
CA THR A 146 -1.19 -37.19 17.47
C THR A 146 -1.54 -38.35 16.56
N ILE A 147 -1.78 -39.53 17.12
CA ILE A 147 -2.24 -40.70 16.38
C ILE A 147 -3.59 -41.13 16.98
N THR A 148 -4.65 -41.01 16.18
CA THR A 148 -5.98 -41.54 16.53
C THR A 148 -6.14 -42.91 15.90
N ARG A 149 -6.57 -43.89 16.69
CA ARG A 149 -6.70 -45.29 16.23
C ARG A 149 -8.15 -45.75 16.26
N PHE A 150 -8.54 -46.50 15.25
CA PHE A 150 -9.87 -47.10 15.14
C PHE A 150 -9.73 -48.59 14.92
N SER A 151 -10.35 -49.40 15.78
CA SER A 151 -10.24 -50.86 15.70
C SER A 151 -11.59 -51.52 15.95
N THR A 152 -11.73 -52.74 15.46
CA THR A 152 -12.89 -53.61 15.61
C THR A 152 -12.46 -54.95 16.23
N ASN A 153 -13.40 -55.61 16.89
CA ASN A 153 -13.21 -56.95 17.46
C ASN A 153 -13.33 -58.06 16.40
N MET A 154 -13.87 -57.73 15.22
CA MET A 154 -14.07 -58.64 14.10
C MET A 154 -12.78 -58.79 13.29
N LYS A 155 -12.28 -60.00 13.09
CA LYS A 155 -11.01 -60.22 12.35
C LYS A 155 -11.28 -60.45 10.87
N TYR A 156 -10.95 -59.48 10.04
CA TYR A 156 -11.01 -59.59 8.57
C TYR A 156 -10.04 -58.60 7.93
N GLN A 157 -9.87 -58.68 6.61
CA GLN A 157 -9.00 -57.78 5.88
C GLN A 157 -9.68 -56.42 5.69
N LEU A 158 -9.07 -55.38 6.26
CA LEU A 158 -9.58 -54.01 6.20
C LEU A 158 -9.43 -53.40 4.80
N LYS A 159 -10.42 -52.63 4.35
CA LYS A 159 -10.35 -51.93 3.05
C LYS A 159 -9.46 -50.68 3.16
N GLU A 160 -8.65 -50.41 2.14
CA GLU A 160 -7.81 -49.20 2.12
C GLU A 160 -8.67 -47.93 2.02
N ILE A 161 -8.32 -46.91 2.81
CA ILE A 161 -8.96 -45.60 2.83
C ILE A 161 -7.84 -44.56 2.71
N ASP A 162 -8.01 -43.61 1.78
CA ASP A 162 -6.98 -42.62 1.48
C ASP A 162 -6.64 -41.76 2.72
N GLY A 163 -5.35 -41.60 3.01
CA GLY A 163 -4.84 -40.88 4.18
C GLY A 163 -4.86 -41.65 5.52
N LEU A 164 -5.23 -42.94 5.55
CA LEU A 164 -5.15 -43.80 6.74
C LEU A 164 -4.16 -44.94 6.57
N GLU A 165 -3.31 -45.16 7.57
CA GLU A 165 -2.42 -46.32 7.61
C GLU A 165 -3.16 -47.51 8.26
N ILE A 166 -2.96 -48.72 7.71
CA ILE A 166 -3.54 -49.96 8.26
C ILE A 166 -2.40 -50.80 8.83
N ASN A 167 -2.53 -51.19 10.10
CA ASN A 167 -1.66 -52.21 10.69
C ASN A 167 -2.49 -53.22 11.48
N GLY A 168 -2.53 -54.45 10.96
CA GLY A 168 -3.42 -55.50 11.44
C GLY A 168 -4.89 -55.11 11.28
N ASN A 169 -5.64 -55.11 12.38
CA ASN A 169 -7.07 -54.81 12.40
C ASN A 169 -7.38 -53.41 12.97
N THR A 170 -6.51 -52.45 12.67
CA THR A 170 -6.59 -51.08 13.20
C THR A 170 -6.20 -50.06 12.12
N TYR A 171 -7.02 -49.02 11.99
CA TYR A 171 -6.70 -47.82 11.23
C TYR A 171 -5.97 -46.80 12.11
N TYR A 172 -4.97 -46.13 11.53
CA TYR A 172 -4.15 -45.11 12.16
C TYR A 172 -4.31 -43.80 11.39
N ALA A 173 -4.74 -42.75 12.10
CA ALA A 173 -4.88 -41.40 11.56
C ALA A 173 -3.94 -40.45 12.29
N THR A 174 -2.99 -39.85 11.56
CA THR A 174 -2.01 -38.90 12.11
C THR A 174 -2.53 -37.47 12.05
N ASN A 175 -2.34 -36.69 13.12
CA ASN A 175 -2.71 -35.26 13.25
C ASN A 175 -4.17 -34.92 12.94
N LEU A 176 -5.09 -35.83 13.28
CA LEU A 176 -6.51 -35.67 13.06
C LEU A 176 -7.12 -34.60 13.99
N GLN A 177 -7.86 -33.63 13.43
CA GLN A 177 -8.58 -32.66 14.25
C GLN A 177 -9.80 -33.29 14.91
N ASN A 178 -10.10 -32.90 16.15
CA ASN A 178 -11.17 -33.49 16.96
C ASN A 178 -12.52 -33.58 16.26
N TYR A 179 -12.94 -32.53 15.54
CA TYR A 179 -14.23 -32.49 14.86
C TYR A 179 -14.31 -33.48 13.68
N GLN A 180 -13.17 -33.88 13.11
CA GLN A 180 -13.09 -34.84 12.01
C GLN A 180 -13.18 -36.28 12.51
N SER A 181 -12.88 -36.54 13.79
CA SER A 181 -12.82 -37.90 14.35
C SER A 181 -14.14 -38.67 14.37
N LYS A 182 -15.29 -37.97 14.53
CA LYS A 182 -16.61 -38.62 14.48
C LYS A 182 -16.99 -39.01 13.06
N LYS A 183 -16.84 -38.08 12.12
CA LYS A 183 -17.12 -38.31 10.70
C LYS A 183 -16.24 -39.43 10.14
N LEU A 184 -14.96 -39.43 10.48
CA LEU A 184 -14.02 -40.46 10.04
C LEU A 184 -14.38 -41.85 10.60
N LEU A 185 -14.89 -41.95 11.83
CA LEU A 185 -15.39 -43.21 12.38
C LEU A 185 -16.61 -43.72 11.59
N GLU A 186 -17.56 -42.84 11.27
CA GLU A 186 -18.72 -43.18 10.43
C GLU A 186 -18.28 -43.64 9.03
N ASP A 187 -17.31 -42.95 8.42
CA ASP A 187 -16.75 -43.32 7.12
C ASP A 187 -16.08 -44.70 7.18
N ILE A 188 -15.27 -44.98 8.21
CA ILE A 188 -14.63 -46.30 8.41
C ILE A 188 -15.67 -47.42 8.59
N GLN A 189 -16.72 -47.16 9.38
CA GLN A 189 -17.81 -48.11 9.62
C GLN A 189 -18.57 -48.40 8.33
N ASN A 190 -18.84 -47.37 7.51
CA ASN A 190 -19.54 -47.51 6.24
C ASN A 190 -18.70 -48.24 5.19
N VAL A 191 -17.42 -47.90 5.04
CA VAL A 191 -16.53 -48.52 4.06
C VAL A 191 -16.35 -50.02 4.35
N ASN A 192 -16.18 -50.38 5.62
CA ASN A 192 -15.95 -51.77 6.02
C ASN A 192 -17.23 -52.54 6.36
N GLU A 193 -18.41 -51.90 6.25
CA GLU A 193 -19.72 -52.47 6.62
C GLU A 193 -19.75 -53.07 8.04
N ASP A 194 -18.98 -52.48 8.96
CA ASP A 194 -18.84 -52.95 10.35
C ASP A 194 -19.08 -51.81 11.33
N LEU A 195 -20.20 -51.85 12.03
CA LEU A 195 -20.56 -50.85 13.05
C LEU A 195 -19.80 -51.04 14.38
N THR A 196 -19.05 -52.14 14.54
CA THR A 196 -18.35 -52.46 15.80
C THR A 196 -17.00 -51.75 15.95
N PHE A 197 -16.57 -51.00 14.93
CA PHE A 197 -15.42 -50.11 15.05
C PHE A 197 -15.61 -49.10 16.18
N LYS A 198 -14.57 -48.97 16.99
CA LYS A 198 -14.48 -47.98 18.07
C LYS A 198 -13.18 -47.22 18.00
N ARG A 199 -13.25 -45.95 18.42
CA ARG A 199 -12.07 -45.13 18.63
C ARG A 199 -11.35 -45.58 19.90
N LEU A 200 -10.08 -45.94 19.77
CA LEU A 200 -9.19 -46.20 20.90
C LEU A 200 -8.67 -44.87 21.48
N PRO A 201 -8.16 -44.85 22.73
CA PRO A 201 -7.49 -43.66 23.28
C PRO A 201 -6.44 -43.10 22.32
N THR A 202 -6.52 -41.80 22.07
CA THR A 202 -5.62 -41.08 21.17
C THR A 202 -4.23 -41.05 21.78
N GLN A 203 -3.22 -41.32 20.95
CA GLN A 203 -1.81 -41.25 21.30
C GLN A 203 -1.28 -39.84 21.01
N TYR A 204 -0.76 -39.18 22.03
CA TYR A 204 -0.11 -37.88 21.94
C TYR A 204 1.40 -38.05 22.13
N TYR A 205 2.17 -37.60 21.16
CA TYR A 205 3.64 -37.64 21.18
C TYR A 205 4.16 -36.26 21.54
N TYR A 206 4.80 -36.14 22.71
CA TYR A 206 5.41 -34.90 23.19
C TYR A 206 6.93 -34.99 23.15
N ILE A 207 7.56 -33.87 22.81
CA ILE A 207 9.01 -33.68 22.79
C ILE A 207 9.40 -32.43 23.57
N LEU A 208 10.64 -32.32 24.01
CA LEU A 208 11.12 -31.15 24.74
C LEU A 208 10.99 -29.88 23.89
N SER A 209 10.31 -28.89 24.46
CA SER A 209 10.32 -27.51 23.98
C SER A 209 11.63 -26.90 24.45
N GLN A 210 12.52 -26.56 23.51
CA GLN A 210 13.84 -26.01 23.81
C GLN A 210 13.72 -24.69 24.60
N LYS A 211 13.64 -24.77 25.94
CA LYS A 211 13.95 -23.62 26.79
C LYS A 211 15.45 -23.41 26.66
N ARG A 212 15.82 -22.45 25.81
CA ARG A 212 17.20 -22.03 25.61
C ARG A 212 17.73 -21.50 26.92
N ASN A 213 18.76 -22.14 27.47
CA ASN A 213 19.47 -21.59 28.62
C ASN A 213 20.31 -20.39 28.15
N ILE A 214 19.73 -19.19 28.25
CA ILE A 214 20.31 -17.95 27.74
C ILE A 214 21.68 -17.67 28.37
N ASP A 215 21.88 -18.02 29.64
CA ASP A 215 23.14 -17.73 30.34
C ASP A 215 24.30 -18.61 29.85
N LYS A 216 24.03 -19.88 29.53
CA LYS A 216 25.03 -20.75 28.88
C LYS A 216 25.35 -20.31 27.44
N LEU A 217 24.35 -19.83 26.69
CA LEU A 217 24.56 -19.28 25.35
C LEU A 217 25.37 -17.97 25.38
N ARG A 218 25.18 -17.16 26.43
CA ARG A 218 26.00 -15.97 26.69
C ARG A 218 27.45 -16.35 27.01
N ASP A 219 27.66 -17.31 27.92
CA ASP A 219 29.01 -17.79 28.26
C ASP A 219 29.73 -18.37 27.02
N PHE A 220 28.99 -19.12 26.20
CA PHE A 220 29.49 -19.62 24.90
C PHE A 220 29.89 -18.46 23.98
N LYS A 221 29.03 -17.45 23.77
CA LYS A 221 29.35 -16.25 22.95
C LYS A 221 30.60 -15.54 23.46
N THR A 222 30.66 -15.25 24.75
CA THR A 222 31.73 -14.46 25.37
C THR A 222 33.11 -15.12 25.20
N LYS A 223 33.18 -16.45 25.23
CA LYS A 223 34.46 -17.19 25.16
C LYS A 223 34.94 -17.48 23.75
N ILE A 224 34.05 -17.52 22.75
CA ILE A 224 34.40 -17.90 21.38
C ILE A 224 34.44 -16.73 20.40
N ASP A 225 33.75 -15.63 20.68
CA ASP A 225 33.69 -14.51 19.76
C ASP A 225 35.08 -13.88 19.59
N ILE A 226 35.53 -13.82 18.35
CA ILE A 226 36.78 -13.17 17.95
C ILE A 226 36.43 -12.15 16.89
N GLN A 227 36.72 -10.88 17.16
CA GLN A 227 36.38 -9.79 16.25
C GLN A 227 36.88 -10.07 14.82
N GLY A 228 35.94 -10.10 13.87
CA GLY A 228 36.22 -10.33 12.45
C GLY A 228 36.54 -11.79 12.05
N LYS A 229 36.58 -12.74 12.99
CA LYS A 229 36.84 -14.16 12.69
C LYS A 229 35.78 -15.13 13.18
N ILE A 230 35.20 -14.93 14.36
CA ILE A 230 34.20 -15.83 14.93
C ILE A 230 33.11 -14.97 15.57
N ASN A 231 31.85 -15.21 15.20
CA ASN A 231 30.70 -14.55 15.80
C ASN A 231 29.57 -15.55 16.02
N PHE A 232 29.06 -15.62 17.24
CA PHE A 232 27.91 -16.44 17.59
C PHE A 232 26.63 -15.62 17.78
N ASP A 233 25.61 -15.90 16.98
CA ASP A 233 24.26 -15.32 17.14
C ASP A 233 23.45 -16.18 18.14
N ILE A 234 23.29 -15.67 19.37
CA ILE A 234 22.51 -16.30 20.45
C ILE A 234 21.05 -16.54 20.04
N THR A 235 20.48 -15.66 19.22
CA THR A 235 19.07 -15.69 18.82
C THR A 235 18.82 -16.76 17.78
N LYS A 236 19.78 -17.00 16.90
CA LYS A 236 19.65 -18.01 15.83
C LYS A 236 20.36 -19.33 16.17
N SER A 237 21.17 -19.35 17.24
CA SER A 237 22.11 -20.43 17.55
C SER A 237 23.02 -20.76 16.37
N ILE A 238 23.48 -19.73 15.67
CA ILE A 238 24.35 -19.85 14.49
C ILE A 238 25.71 -19.28 14.84
N LEU A 239 26.75 -20.08 14.64
CA LEU A 239 28.15 -19.68 14.70
C LEU A 239 28.62 -19.37 13.28
N THR A 240 29.07 -18.13 13.05
CA THR A 240 29.73 -17.72 11.81
C THR A 240 31.23 -17.71 12.02
N VAL A 241 31.95 -18.52 11.25
CA VAL A 241 33.41 -18.60 11.23
C VAL A 241 33.94 -18.06 9.91
N THR A 242 34.78 -17.05 9.97
CA THR A 242 35.50 -16.48 8.82
C THR A 242 36.90 -17.10 8.79
N ALA A 243 37.24 -17.80 7.70
CA ALA A 243 38.56 -18.43 7.53
C ALA A 243 39.01 -18.33 6.08
N ASP A 244 40.31 -18.12 5.83
CA ASP A 244 40.81 -17.93 4.46
C ASP A 244 41.07 -19.27 3.74
N ASN A 245 41.29 -20.34 4.51
CA ASN A 245 41.55 -21.69 4.02
C ASN A 245 41.03 -22.78 4.97
N THR A 246 40.97 -24.01 4.47
CA THR A 246 40.51 -25.19 5.21
C THR A 246 41.31 -25.42 6.50
N THR A 247 42.62 -25.19 6.48
CA THR A 247 43.51 -25.38 7.63
C THR A 247 43.18 -24.44 8.79
N GLU A 248 42.87 -23.18 8.48
CA GLU A 248 42.47 -22.16 9.44
C GLU A 248 41.07 -22.46 9.99
N TYR A 249 40.12 -22.82 9.13
CA TYR A 249 38.78 -23.23 9.53
C TYR A 249 38.83 -24.42 10.50
N ASP A 250 39.55 -25.48 10.15
CA ASP A 250 39.72 -26.66 11.00
C ASP A 250 40.37 -26.31 12.34
N SER A 251 41.34 -25.39 12.35
CA SER A 251 41.97 -24.90 13.58
C SER A 251 40.97 -24.18 14.49
N HIS A 252 40.10 -23.33 13.93
CA HIS A 252 39.04 -22.66 14.68
C HIS A 252 38.02 -23.65 15.23
N ILE A 253 37.55 -24.61 14.42
CA ILE A 253 36.59 -25.64 14.88
C ILE A 253 37.21 -26.53 15.98
N ARG A 254 38.48 -26.93 15.85
CA ARG A 254 39.19 -27.70 16.88
C ARG A 254 39.29 -26.93 18.20
N LYS A 255 39.64 -25.64 18.15
CA LYS A 255 39.70 -24.78 19.36
C LYS A 255 38.35 -24.66 20.04
N ILE A 256 37.26 -24.50 19.29
CA ILE A 256 35.91 -24.43 19.86
C ILE A 256 35.53 -25.75 20.52
N LYS A 257 35.78 -26.90 19.87
CA LYS A 257 35.53 -28.24 20.44
C LYS A 257 36.39 -28.52 21.68
N GLN A 258 37.61 -27.98 21.76
CA GLN A 258 38.46 -28.08 22.95
C GLN A 258 37.95 -27.24 24.12
N LEU A 259 37.49 -26.03 23.85
CA LEU A 259 36.95 -25.13 24.88
C LEU A 259 35.57 -25.57 25.38
N PHE A 260 34.78 -26.19 24.51
CA PHE A 260 33.42 -26.65 24.79
C PHE A 260 33.17 -28.06 24.23
N PRO A 261 33.60 -29.12 24.96
CA PRO A 261 33.46 -30.50 24.49
C PRO A 261 32.00 -30.98 24.41
N ASP A 262 31.10 -30.38 25.20
CA ASP A 262 29.68 -30.74 25.24
C ASP A 262 28.83 -30.07 24.15
N VAL A 263 29.42 -29.19 23.33
CA VAL A 263 28.73 -28.46 22.27
C VAL A 263 28.72 -29.26 20.97
N ILE A 264 27.53 -29.48 20.43
CA ILE A 264 27.33 -30.12 19.14
C ILE A 264 27.33 -29.04 18.05
N LEU A 265 28.34 -29.07 17.20
CA LEU A 265 28.44 -28.25 15.99
C LEU A 265 27.93 -29.05 14.79
N GLU A 266 27.19 -28.39 13.91
CA GLU A 266 26.86 -28.92 12.58
C GLU A 266 28.13 -29.32 11.82
N ASP A 267 28.15 -30.53 11.27
CA ASP A 267 29.27 -31.01 10.48
C ASP A 267 29.22 -30.41 9.08
N LYS A 268 30.10 -29.45 8.82
CA LYS A 268 30.16 -28.73 7.54
C LYS A 268 31.61 -28.48 7.16
N ALA A 269 31.97 -28.94 5.97
CA ALA A 269 33.29 -28.72 5.38
C ALA A 269 33.48 -27.26 4.96
N TYR A 270 34.74 -26.83 4.88
CA TYR A 270 35.08 -25.53 4.31
C TYR A 270 34.77 -25.50 2.81
N LYS A 271 33.74 -24.74 2.43
CA LYS A 271 33.43 -24.41 1.03
C LYS A 271 33.29 -22.89 0.92
N PRO A 272 34.25 -22.17 0.30
CA PRO A 272 34.12 -20.73 0.12
C PRO A 272 32.93 -20.46 -0.79
N THR A 273 32.14 -19.45 -0.43
CA THR A 273 31.06 -18.97 -1.29
C THR A 273 31.52 -17.73 -2.02
N PHE A 274 31.09 -17.57 -3.26
CA PHE A 274 31.44 -16.40 -4.07
C PHE A 274 30.17 -15.60 -4.33
N PHE A 275 30.27 -14.28 -4.35
CA PHE A 275 29.14 -13.43 -4.68
C PHE A 275 29.55 -12.27 -5.59
N LEU A 276 28.65 -11.91 -6.48
CA LEU A 276 28.78 -10.80 -7.40
C LEU A 276 28.19 -9.55 -6.74
N GLN A 277 29.06 -8.59 -6.41
CA GLN A 277 28.65 -7.32 -5.85
C GLN A 277 28.46 -6.28 -6.93
N PHE A 278 27.28 -5.68 -6.99
CA PHE A 278 27.07 -4.48 -7.80
C PHE A 278 27.73 -3.28 -7.12
N LYS A 279 28.66 -2.61 -7.80
CA LYS A 279 29.31 -1.38 -7.35
C LYS A 279 28.27 -0.28 -7.05
N THR A 280 27.16 -0.27 -7.78
CA THR A 280 26.03 0.64 -7.57
C THR A 280 25.20 0.33 -6.35
N ASP A 281 25.36 -0.79 -5.64
CA ASP A 281 24.58 -1.12 -4.42
C ASP A 281 25.14 -0.43 -3.17
N LEU A 282 26.43 -0.11 -3.17
CA LEU A 282 27.08 0.55 -2.05
C LEU A 282 26.80 2.06 -2.07
N GLU A 283 26.09 2.54 -1.05
CA GLU A 283 25.76 3.96 -0.88
C GLU A 283 27.01 4.86 -0.88
N ASN A 284 28.06 4.43 -0.18
CA ASN A 284 29.33 5.15 -0.11
C ASN A 284 29.96 5.37 -1.50
N GLN A 285 29.81 4.40 -2.42
CA GLN A 285 30.32 4.53 -3.79
C GLN A 285 29.48 5.50 -4.62
N ARG A 286 28.14 5.43 -4.51
CA ARG A 286 27.23 6.39 -5.17
C ARG A 286 27.51 7.82 -4.71
N GLN A 287 27.67 8.01 -3.40
CA GLN A 287 28.01 9.30 -2.79
C GLN A 287 29.35 9.84 -3.31
N SER A 288 30.37 8.99 -3.41
CA SER A 288 31.68 9.37 -3.93
C SER A 288 31.62 9.86 -5.38
N ILE A 289 30.88 9.16 -6.25
CA ILE A 289 30.69 9.55 -7.65
C ILE A 289 29.97 10.91 -7.75
N VAL A 290 28.86 11.08 -7.02
CA VAL A 290 28.13 12.35 -6.99
C VAL A 290 29.00 13.48 -6.44
N GLY A 291 29.80 13.21 -5.40
CA GLY A 291 30.74 14.18 -4.85
C GLY A 291 31.81 14.63 -5.86
N LYS A 292 32.33 13.70 -6.70
CA LYS A 292 33.24 14.05 -7.79
C LYS A 292 32.58 14.96 -8.84
N ILE A 293 31.34 14.66 -9.23
CA ILE A 293 30.56 15.48 -10.17
C ILE A 293 30.33 16.88 -9.59
N GLN A 294 29.90 16.96 -8.33
CA GLN A 294 29.69 18.23 -7.63
C GLN A 294 30.98 19.07 -7.54
N ASN A 295 32.12 18.44 -7.26
CA ASN A 295 33.40 19.13 -7.18
C ASN A 295 33.85 19.69 -8.53
N GLU A 296 33.67 18.95 -9.63
CA GLU A 296 33.99 19.45 -10.98
C GLU A 296 33.07 20.63 -11.38
N ILE A 297 31.78 20.55 -11.07
CA ILE A 297 30.84 21.65 -11.34
C ILE A 297 31.21 22.91 -10.53
N ARG A 298 31.62 22.74 -9.26
CA ARG A 298 32.12 23.84 -8.42
C ARG A 298 33.42 24.44 -8.96
N ARG A 299 34.34 23.64 -9.51
CA ARG A 299 35.58 24.14 -10.15
C ARG A 299 35.29 25.04 -11.34
N LYS A 300 34.20 24.80 -12.06
CA LYS A 300 33.69 25.63 -13.16
C LYS A 300 32.88 26.84 -12.69
N GLN A 301 32.90 27.16 -11.39
CA GLN A 301 32.23 28.30 -10.74
C GLN A 301 30.69 28.30 -10.75
N PHE A 302 30.06 27.16 -11.08
CA PHE A 302 28.61 27.05 -10.99
C PHE A 302 28.17 26.80 -9.54
N LYS A 303 27.20 27.61 -9.08
CA LYS A 303 26.55 27.44 -7.77
C LYS A 303 25.25 26.66 -7.93
N VAL A 304 25.36 25.34 -7.83
CA VAL A 304 24.24 24.39 -7.99
C VAL A 304 23.80 23.87 -6.63
N GLU A 305 22.49 23.85 -6.40
CA GLU A 305 21.86 23.23 -5.23
C GLU A 305 21.57 21.75 -5.54
N TYR A 306 21.82 20.87 -4.58
CA TYR A 306 21.61 19.43 -4.75
C TYR A 306 20.78 18.85 -3.60
N ASP A 307 19.80 18.03 -3.94
CA ASP A 307 18.99 17.26 -2.98
C ASP A 307 19.16 15.76 -3.21
N VAL A 308 19.51 15.04 -2.16
CA VAL A 308 19.75 13.59 -2.20
C VAL A 308 18.47 12.83 -1.91
N LEU A 309 18.13 11.87 -2.75
CA LEU A 309 16.98 10.97 -2.58
C LEU A 309 17.41 9.50 -2.61
N LYS A 310 16.72 8.67 -1.83
CA LYS A 310 16.89 7.20 -1.80
C LYS A 310 18.36 6.77 -1.70
N ASN A 311 19.07 7.21 -0.65
CA ASN A 311 20.47 6.82 -0.39
C ASN A 311 21.40 7.04 -1.60
N HIS A 312 21.36 8.24 -2.19
CA HIS A 312 22.11 8.65 -3.39
C HIS A 312 21.74 7.93 -4.71
N THR A 313 20.67 7.14 -4.75
CA THR A 313 20.19 6.52 -6.00
C THR A 313 19.71 7.57 -7.00
N ARG A 314 19.07 8.64 -6.49
CA ARG A 314 18.62 9.80 -7.26
C ARG A 314 19.10 11.06 -6.58
N ASN A 315 19.67 11.99 -7.33
CA ASN A 315 20.12 13.28 -6.81
C ASN A 315 19.51 14.37 -7.69
N LEU A 316 18.66 15.21 -7.12
CA LEU A 316 18.09 16.35 -7.80
C LEU A 316 19.11 17.49 -7.80
N PHE A 317 19.12 18.30 -8.85
CA PHE A 317 19.92 19.51 -8.92
C PHE A 317 19.09 20.69 -9.40
N SER A 318 19.45 21.89 -8.95
CA SER A 318 18.86 23.15 -9.37
C SER A 318 19.93 24.23 -9.55
N TYR A 319 19.91 24.91 -10.69
CA TYR A 319 20.85 25.98 -11.04
C TYR A 319 20.10 27.24 -11.45
N ASN A 320 20.45 28.38 -10.84
CA ASN A 320 19.89 29.68 -11.21
C ASN A 320 20.75 30.33 -12.30
N PHE A 321 20.13 30.85 -13.36
CA PHE A 321 20.81 31.51 -14.48
C PHE A 321 20.24 32.91 -14.74
N LYS A 322 21.02 33.75 -15.41
CA LYS A 322 20.61 35.12 -15.80
C LYS A 322 20.36 35.26 -17.30
N THR A 323 21.04 34.48 -18.12
CA THR A 323 20.89 34.49 -19.59
C THR A 323 20.68 33.08 -20.14
N GLU A 324 20.07 32.97 -21.33
CA GLU A 324 19.90 31.68 -22.00
C GLU A 324 21.24 31.03 -22.38
N GLU A 325 22.24 31.85 -22.74
CA GLU A 325 23.61 31.41 -23.02
C GLU A 325 24.26 30.73 -21.81
N GLU A 326 24.04 31.27 -20.60
CA GLU A 326 24.53 30.70 -19.34
C GLU A 326 23.84 29.35 -19.04
N ARG A 327 22.53 29.26 -19.30
CA ARG A 327 21.78 27.99 -19.18
C ARG A 327 22.35 26.92 -20.10
N ASP A 328 22.57 27.26 -21.36
CA ASP A 328 23.01 26.30 -22.37
C ASP A 328 24.47 25.88 -22.15
N TYR A 329 25.32 26.81 -21.70
CA TYR A 329 26.68 26.49 -21.24
C TYR A 329 26.67 25.55 -20.03
N PHE A 330 25.81 25.78 -19.04
CA PHE A 330 25.66 24.87 -17.90
C PHE A 330 25.25 23.45 -18.34
N LYS A 331 24.30 23.32 -19.27
CA LYS A 331 23.90 22.02 -19.82
C LYS A 331 25.07 21.28 -20.48
N GLN A 332 25.88 21.99 -21.25
CA GLN A 332 27.06 21.42 -21.90
C GLN A 332 28.06 20.92 -20.86
N VAL A 333 28.39 21.75 -19.87
CA VAL A 333 29.32 21.38 -18.79
C VAL A 333 28.80 20.18 -17.99
N LEU A 334 27.50 20.13 -17.69
CA LEU A 334 26.91 18.99 -16.99
C LEU A 334 27.06 17.69 -17.81
N SER A 335 26.85 17.76 -19.12
CA SER A 335 27.04 16.63 -20.04
C SER A 335 28.50 16.15 -20.07
N GLU A 336 29.46 17.09 -20.15
CA GLU A 336 30.89 16.79 -20.13
C GLU A 336 31.33 16.13 -18.82
N VAL A 337 30.92 16.68 -17.67
CA VAL A 337 31.27 16.16 -16.34
C VAL A 337 30.63 14.79 -16.08
N CYS A 338 29.43 14.54 -16.61
CA CYS A 338 28.74 13.25 -16.46
C CYS A 338 29.21 12.19 -17.46
N SER A 339 29.91 12.57 -18.54
CA SER A 339 30.36 11.66 -19.62
C SER A 339 31.14 10.43 -19.11
N PRO A 340 32.12 10.55 -18.19
CA PRO A 340 32.86 9.41 -17.65
C PRO A 340 31.96 8.39 -16.92
N TYR A 341 30.82 8.84 -16.39
CA TYR A 341 29.89 8.03 -15.62
C TYR A 341 28.65 7.62 -16.41
N LYS A 342 28.56 7.89 -17.72
CA LYS A 342 27.37 7.65 -18.56
C LYS A 342 26.88 6.20 -18.56
N LYS A 343 27.79 5.23 -18.33
CA LYS A 343 27.45 3.80 -18.17
C LYS A 343 26.71 3.51 -16.85
N LEU A 344 27.00 4.27 -15.79
CA LEU A 344 26.45 4.07 -14.44
C LEU A 344 25.35 5.06 -14.06
N LEU A 345 25.34 6.24 -14.69
CA LEU A 345 24.51 7.37 -14.31
C LEU A 345 23.85 7.97 -15.56
N LYS A 346 22.55 8.24 -15.46
CA LYS A 346 21.76 8.98 -16.44
C LYS A 346 21.40 10.33 -15.83
N PHE A 347 21.44 11.40 -16.61
CA PHE A 347 20.90 12.69 -16.19
C PHE A 347 19.75 13.12 -17.10
N SER A 348 18.84 13.93 -16.57
CA SER A 348 17.72 14.53 -17.30
C SER A 348 17.37 15.90 -16.71
N PHE A 349 16.76 16.75 -17.52
CA PHE A 349 16.21 18.04 -17.09
C PHE A 349 14.69 17.94 -16.97
N GLU A 350 14.08 18.67 -16.03
CA GLU A 350 12.61 18.76 -15.91
C GLU A 350 11.99 19.59 -17.04
N SER A 351 12.73 20.55 -17.55
CA SER A 351 12.33 21.46 -18.64
C SER A 351 13.58 21.83 -19.44
N ASP A 352 13.47 21.75 -20.76
CA ASP A 352 14.56 22.18 -21.65
C ASP A 352 14.78 23.69 -21.59
N LEU A 353 13.76 24.49 -21.29
CA LEU A 353 13.89 25.95 -21.23
C LEU A 353 14.25 26.47 -19.82
N GLY A 354 14.09 25.64 -18.80
CA GLY A 354 14.10 26.06 -17.39
C GLY A 354 12.73 26.54 -16.92
N ARG A 355 12.68 27.21 -15.77
CA ARG A 355 11.48 27.81 -15.15
C ARG A 355 11.82 29.20 -14.64
N THR A 356 10.84 30.10 -14.67
CA THR A 356 10.94 31.47 -14.15
C THR A 356 10.06 31.62 -12.91
N THR A 357 10.60 32.23 -11.85
CA THR A 357 9.83 32.55 -10.64
C THR A 357 9.94 34.02 -10.32
N TYR A 358 8.82 34.63 -9.94
CA TYR A 358 8.79 36.02 -9.48
C TYR A 358 8.61 36.10 -7.97
N GLU A 359 9.34 37.01 -7.35
CA GLU A 359 9.27 37.30 -5.91
C GLU A 359 8.63 38.67 -5.70
N PHE A 360 7.66 38.77 -4.79
CA PHE A 360 6.98 40.02 -4.47
C PHE A 360 7.28 40.43 -3.02
N ILE A 361 7.71 41.67 -2.81
CA ILE A 361 7.99 42.29 -1.51
C ILE A 361 6.77 43.09 -1.05
N LYS A 362 6.48 42.98 0.24
CA LYS A 362 5.40 43.67 0.94
C LYS A 362 5.65 45.19 0.95
N ASN A 363 4.57 45.97 0.80
CA ASN A 363 4.62 47.43 0.92
C ASN A 363 4.04 47.80 2.31
N GLU A 364 4.87 48.35 3.20
CA GLU A 364 4.58 48.56 4.63
C GLU A 364 3.54 49.65 4.89
N THR A 365 3.43 50.66 4.03
CA THR A 365 2.50 51.79 4.20
C THR A 365 1.04 51.36 4.07
N LEU A 366 0.74 50.28 3.35
CA LEU A 366 -0.63 49.78 3.13
C LEU A 366 -1.17 48.89 4.28
N GLU A 367 -0.35 48.50 5.25
CA GLU A 367 -0.77 47.65 6.39
C GLU A 367 -1.29 48.45 7.57
N LEU A 368 -0.75 49.66 7.80
CA LEU A 368 -1.21 50.56 8.88
C LEU A 368 -2.71 50.91 8.79
N GLU A 369 -3.30 50.84 7.59
CA GLU A 369 -4.73 51.07 7.38
C GLU A 369 -5.62 49.85 7.72
N ARG A 370 -5.08 48.65 7.95
CA ARG A 370 -5.89 47.42 7.96
C ARG A 370 -5.53 46.36 9.02
N GLU A 371 -4.70 46.70 10.00
CA GLU A 371 -4.29 45.78 11.08
C GLU A 371 -5.43 45.36 12.05
N LYS A 372 -6.68 45.77 11.82
CA LYS A 372 -7.82 45.39 12.66
C LYS A 372 -8.53 44.08 12.28
N GLU A 373 -8.22 43.42 11.16
CA GLU A 373 -9.16 42.39 10.65
C GLU A 373 -8.68 40.96 10.41
N VAL A 374 -7.40 40.60 10.29
CA VAL A 374 -7.08 39.17 10.03
C VAL A 374 -5.76 38.73 10.62
N VAL A 375 -5.79 38.26 11.86
CA VAL A 375 -4.71 37.45 12.46
C VAL A 375 -5.27 36.07 12.82
N ASN A 376 -5.11 35.14 11.87
CA ASN A 376 -4.62 33.76 12.05
C ASN A 376 -5.14 32.85 10.93
N ASN A 377 -4.23 32.02 10.41
CA ASN A 377 -4.43 30.99 9.36
C ASN A 377 -4.37 31.46 7.90
N VAL A 378 -3.20 31.93 7.47
CA VAL A 378 -2.86 32.04 6.04
C VAL A 378 -1.68 31.10 5.75
N ARG A 379 -1.95 29.81 5.57
CA ARG A 379 -0.96 28.85 5.05
C ARG A 379 -1.35 28.24 3.69
N GLN A 380 -2.58 28.40 3.20
CA GLN A 380 -3.07 27.77 1.97
C GLN A 380 -3.98 28.67 1.09
N ALA A 381 -3.90 30.00 1.25
CA ALA A 381 -4.76 30.92 0.48
C ALA A 381 -4.32 31.06 -1.00
N THR A 382 -5.29 31.03 -1.92
CA THR A 382 -5.11 31.46 -3.31
C THR A 382 -5.07 32.98 -3.37
N PHE A 383 -4.08 33.54 -4.07
CA PHE A 383 -3.93 34.98 -4.22
C PHE A 383 -4.40 35.43 -5.61
N ILE A 384 -5.14 36.53 -5.63
CA ILE A 384 -5.50 37.23 -6.86
C ILE A 384 -4.80 38.57 -6.94
N TYR A 385 -4.59 39.00 -8.17
CA TYR A 385 -4.24 40.34 -8.55
C TYR A 385 -5.52 41.12 -8.89
N LEU A 386 -5.63 42.33 -8.35
CA LEU A 386 -6.73 43.25 -8.57
C LEU A 386 -6.20 44.55 -9.16
N THR A 387 -6.81 45.00 -10.24
CA THR A 387 -6.63 46.38 -10.69
C THR A 387 -7.21 47.37 -9.67
N PRO A 388 -6.79 48.65 -9.68
CA PRO A 388 -7.35 49.67 -8.78
C PRO A 388 -8.89 49.75 -8.81
N LYS A 389 -9.50 49.61 -10.00
CA LYS A 389 -10.97 49.62 -10.18
C LYS A 389 -11.64 48.40 -9.56
N GLU A 390 -11.05 47.21 -9.71
CA GLU A 390 -11.59 45.97 -9.11
C GLU A 390 -11.47 45.97 -7.58
N ARG A 391 -10.43 46.62 -7.03
CA ARG A 391 -10.29 46.81 -5.58
C ARG A 391 -11.42 47.68 -5.01
N GLU A 392 -11.78 48.77 -5.68
CA GLU A 392 -12.90 49.62 -5.24
C GLU A 392 -14.21 48.85 -5.20
N LYS A 393 -14.51 48.06 -6.25
CA LYS A 393 -15.69 47.18 -6.27
C LYS A 393 -15.68 46.16 -5.14
N LEU A 394 -14.53 45.56 -4.85
CA LEU A 394 -14.39 44.59 -3.76
C LEU A 394 -14.66 45.25 -2.40
N ASN A 395 -14.11 46.44 -2.15
CA ASN A 395 -14.35 47.17 -0.90
C ASN A 395 -15.84 47.51 -0.75
N LEU A 396 -16.51 47.99 -1.81
CA LEU A 396 -17.96 48.26 -1.80
C LEU A 396 -18.79 47.00 -1.50
N ALA A 397 -18.38 45.84 -2.03
CA ALA A 397 -19.05 44.58 -1.76
C ALA A 397 -18.88 44.12 -0.30
N ILE A 398 -17.70 44.32 0.28
CA ILE A 398 -17.42 44.02 1.69
C ILE A 398 -18.22 44.96 2.61
N ASP A 399 -18.26 46.26 2.31
CA ASP A 399 -19.02 47.24 3.10
C ASP A 399 -20.53 46.96 3.07
N SER A 400 -21.04 46.37 1.97
CA SER A 400 -22.46 46.07 1.80
C SER A 400 -22.89 44.72 2.38
N PHE A 401 -22.02 43.71 2.38
CA PHE A 401 -22.40 42.31 2.70
C PHE A 401 -21.54 41.64 3.78
N GLY A 402 -20.54 42.33 4.34
CA GLY A 402 -19.63 41.78 5.37
C GLY A 402 -18.86 40.54 4.89
N ASP A 403 -18.66 39.57 5.79
CA ASP A 403 -17.92 38.32 5.53
C ASP A 403 -18.57 37.41 4.47
N ASP A 404 -19.84 37.64 4.13
CA ASP A 404 -20.59 36.88 3.12
C ASP A 404 -20.47 37.49 1.70
N ALA A 405 -19.65 38.53 1.52
CA ALA A 405 -19.44 39.18 0.22
C ALA A 405 -18.83 38.21 -0.81
N ILE A 406 -19.63 37.86 -1.83
CA ILE A 406 -19.18 37.01 -2.94
C ILE A 406 -18.51 37.89 -4.00
N PHE A 407 -17.19 37.87 -4.06
CA PHE A 407 -16.41 38.55 -5.10
C PHE A 407 -15.87 37.54 -6.13
N ARG A 408 -16.12 37.80 -7.42
CA ARG A 408 -15.77 36.89 -8.54
C ARG A 408 -14.82 37.52 -9.58
N GLU A 409 -14.39 38.76 -9.38
CA GLU A 409 -13.44 39.46 -10.28
C GLU A 409 -11.99 39.29 -9.77
N GLY A 410 -11.00 39.62 -10.61
CA GLY A 410 -9.56 39.49 -10.31
C GLY A 410 -8.88 38.25 -10.89
N GLU A 411 -7.62 38.41 -11.29
CA GLU A 411 -6.86 37.36 -11.97
C GLU A 411 -6.03 36.53 -10.97
N PRO A 412 -6.08 35.18 -11.00
CA PRO A 412 -5.27 34.34 -10.13
C PRO A 412 -3.78 34.42 -10.48
N ILE A 413 -2.99 34.87 -9.51
CA ILE A 413 -1.53 35.01 -9.66
C ILE A 413 -0.87 33.64 -9.81
N GLY A 414 -1.39 32.63 -9.09
CA GLY A 414 -0.88 31.26 -9.08
C GLY A 414 -0.75 30.69 -7.67
N THR A 415 0.19 29.77 -7.46
CA THR A 415 0.34 29.04 -6.19
C THR A 415 1.38 29.69 -5.29
N LEU A 416 1.03 30.06 -4.05
CA LEU A 416 2.01 30.54 -3.07
C LEU A 416 2.97 29.41 -2.69
N ILE A 417 4.27 29.59 -2.95
CA ILE A 417 5.32 28.62 -2.62
C ILE A 417 5.82 28.86 -1.19
N ARG A 418 6.03 30.12 -0.80
CA ARG A 418 6.66 30.49 0.47
C ARG A 418 6.20 31.87 0.93
N LYS A 419 5.93 32.00 2.24
CA LYS A 419 5.63 33.26 2.92
C LYS A 419 6.72 33.57 3.94
N GLU A 420 7.35 34.72 3.81
CA GLU A 420 8.27 35.31 4.79
C GLU A 420 7.60 36.55 5.41
N ARG A 421 8.18 37.13 6.48
CA ARG A 421 7.57 38.27 7.19
C ARG A 421 7.21 39.43 6.25
N GLU A 422 8.05 39.69 5.25
CA GLU A 422 7.91 40.81 4.31
C GLU A 422 7.87 40.38 2.84
N LYS A 423 7.79 39.08 2.55
CA LYS A 423 7.88 38.56 1.18
C LYS A 423 6.90 37.43 0.90
N LEU A 424 6.33 37.44 -0.29
CA LEU A 424 5.49 36.36 -0.82
C LEU A 424 6.10 35.84 -2.12
N LYS A 425 6.39 34.54 -2.17
CA LYS A 425 6.94 33.87 -3.36
C LYS A 425 5.88 33.03 -4.02
N PHE A 426 5.59 33.27 -5.30
CA PHE A 426 4.55 32.58 -6.06
C PHE A 426 5.13 31.74 -7.20
N ARG A 427 4.46 30.63 -7.51
CA ARG A 427 4.52 29.96 -8.81
C ARG A 427 3.41 30.57 -9.66
N ILE A 428 3.77 31.25 -10.74
CA ILE A 428 2.82 32.00 -11.56
C ILE A 428 1.96 31.05 -12.41
N SER A 429 0.69 31.43 -12.65
CA SER A 429 -0.21 30.75 -13.60
C SER A 429 0.06 31.24 -15.04
N ASP A 430 -0.14 30.38 -16.04
CA ASP A 430 0.14 30.73 -17.45
C ASP A 430 -0.59 32.03 -17.88
N ARG A 431 -1.84 32.20 -17.45
CA ARG A 431 -2.63 33.43 -17.73
C ARG A 431 -2.04 34.69 -17.10
N PHE A 432 -1.47 34.58 -15.90
CA PHE A 432 -0.84 35.71 -15.25
C PHE A 432 0.57 35.97 -15.79
N ASP A 433 1.25 34.94 -16.30
CA ASP A 433 2.49 35.10 -17.04
C ASP A 433 2.26 35.82 -18.38
N ASP A 434 1.18 35.49 -19.08
CA ASP A 434 0.75 36.19 -20.30
C ASP A 434 0.52 37.69 -20.02
N LEU A 435 -0.10 38.04 -18.88
CA LEU A 435 -0.29 39.45 -18.47
C LEU A 435 1.03 40.18 -18.17
N LEU A 436 2.08 39.47 -17.78
CA LEU A 436 3.41 40.04 -17.49
C LEU A 436 4.29 40.13 -18.74
N ASN A 437 4.14 39.17 -19.66
CA ASN A 437 5.06 38.94 -20.79
C ASN A 437 4.43 39.19 -22.19
N ALA A 438 3.18 39.67 -22.27
CA ALA A 438 2.52 39.99 -23.54
C ALA A 438 3.35 40.97 -24.41
N LYS A 439 3.17 40.84 -25.74
CA LYS A 439 3.86 41.64 -26.78
C LYS A 439 3.63 43.14 -26.58
N GLU A 440 4.58 43.94 -27.05
CA GLU A 440 4.71 45.39 -26.80
C GLU A 440 3.43 46.22 -27.06
N ASP A 441 2.50 45.75 -27.90
CA ASP A 441 1.27 46.47 -28.25
C ASP A 441 0.07 46.20 -27.31
N GLU A 442 0.15 45.18 -26.43
CA GLU A 442 -0.89 44.82 -25.44
C GLU A 442 -0.39 44.90 -23.99
N ARG A 443 0.83 45.41 -23.77
CA ARG A 443 1.36 45.60 -22.42
C ARG A 443 0.47 46.58 -21.64
N LEU A 444 -0.22 46.09 -20.61
CA LEU A 444 -0.46 46.90 -19.41
C LEU A 444 0.91 47.43 -19.00
N ALA A 445 1.12 48.75 -19.08
CA ALA A 445 2.39 49.35 -18.74
C ALA A 445 2.81 48.83 -17.35
N LEU A 446 4.08 48.48 -17.15
CA LEU A 446 4.61 48.04 -15.86
C LEU A 446 4.21 48.98 -14.70
N ASP A 447 3.92 50.24 -14.99
CA ASP A 447 3.42 51.24 -14.05
C ASP A 447 1.94 51.09 -13.67
N GLU A 448 1.11 50.45 -14.48
CA GLU A 448 -0.26 50.06 -14.12
C GLU A 448 -0.28 48.77 -13.28
N ILE A 449 0.60 47.81 -13.58
CA ILE A 449 0.75 46.58 -12.77
C ILE A 449 1.28 46.91 -11.37
N LYS A 450 2.20 47.87 -11.25
CA LYS A 450 2.68 48.39 -9.96
C LYS A 450 1.58 49.01 -9.09
N LYS A 451 0.48 49.48 -9.68
CA LYS A 451 -0.65 50.08 -8.96
C LYS A 451 -1.70 49.05 -8.52
N GLY A 452 -1.60 47.80 -8.97
CA GLY A 452 -2.52 46.74 -8.58
C GLY A 452 -2.24 46.15 -7.20
N TYR A 453 -3.21 45.39 -6.70
CA TYR A 453 -3.24 44.89 -5.33
C TYR A 453 -3.32 43.38 -5.28
N ILE A 454 -2.49 42.78 -4.43
CA ILE A 454 -2.48 41.35 -4.20
C ILE A 454 -3.28 41.06 -2.93
N LYS A 455 -4.34 40.27 -3.03
CA LYS A 455 -5.18 39.89 -1.87
C LYS A 455 -5.35 38.36 -1.81
N PRO A 456 -5.23 37.73 -0.63
CA PRO A 456 -5.67 36.36 -0.47
C PRO A 456 -7.19 36.33 -0.58
N ILE A 457 -7.74 35.47 -1.43
CA ILE A 457 -9.16 35.14 -1.34
C ILE A 457 -9.31 33.89 -0.49
N PHE A 458 -10.23 33.94 0.47
CA PHE A 458 -10.52 32.84 1.38
C PHE A 458 -11.73 31.92 1.05
N PRO A 459 -12.47 31.99 -0.08
CA PRO A 459 -13.83 31.49 -0.11
C PRO A 459 -13.90 29.97 -0.25
N GLY A 460 -12.84 29.28 -0.69
CA GLY A 460 -12.88 27.82 -0.85
C GLY A 460 -12.71 27.09 0.48
N GLU A 461 -11.56 27.32 1.12
CA GLU A 461 -11.17 26.61 2.34
C GLU A 461 -11.90 27.13 3.58
N LEU A 462 -12.11 28.45 3.74
CA LEU A 462 -12.91 28.96 4.86
C LEU A 462 -14.38 28.56 4.74
N THR A 463 -14.94 28.48 3.52
CA THR A 463 -16.31 27.95 3.36
C THR A 463 -16.38 26.47 3.71
N ASN A 464 -15.35 25.67 3.39
CA ASN A 464 -15.31 24.27 3.81
C ASN A 464 -15.21 24.15 5.34
N ILE A 465 -14.32 24.92 5.98
CA ILE A 465 -14.20 24.99 7.44
C ILE A 465 -15.52 25.46 8.07
N GLY A 466 -16.14 26.52 7.53
CA GLY A 466 -17.43 27.03 7.99
C GLY A 466 -18.55 26.00 7.85
N ARG A 467 -18.60 25.24 6.74
CA ARG A 467 -19.53 24.12 6.54
C ARG A 467 -19.29 23.01 7.58
N MET A 468 -18.04 22.67 7.85
CA MET A 468 -17.68 21.67 8.86
C MET A 468 -18.09 22.12 10.26
N ILE A 469 -17.79 23.36 10.64
CA ILE A 469 -18.19 23.94 11.93
C ILE A 469 -19.71 23.93 12.06
N LYS A 470 -20.44 24.34 11.02
CA LYS A 470 -21.92 24.32 11.01
C LYS A 470 -22.47 22.90 11.14
N ALA A 471 -21.87 21.92 10.46
CA ALA A 471 -22.26 20.52 10.56
C ALA A 471 -21.98 19.95 11.96
N MET A 472 -20.82 20.26 12.54
CA MET A 472 -20.47 19.85 13.91
C MET A 472 -21.43 20.47 14.93
N LYS A 473 -21.69 21.78 14.84
CA LYS A 473 -22.67 22.46 15.72
C LYS A 473 -24.06 21.85 15.62
N LYS A 474 -24.52 21.46 14.43
CA LYS A 474 -25.79 20.71 14.29
C LYS A 474 -25.80 19.39 15.06
N VAL A 475 -24.66 18.74 15.25
CA VAL A 475 -24.56 17.46 15.97
C VAL A 475 -24.35 17.68 17.47
N THR A 476 -23.52 18.64 17.87
CA THR A 476 -23.14 18.85 19.27
C THR A 476 -24.05 19.83 20.02
N GLU A 477 -24.55 20.86 19.34
CA GLU A 477 -25.34 21.96 19.89
C GLU A 477 -26.57 22.26 19.01
N PRO A 478 -27.46 21.28 18.80
CA PRO A 478 -28.63 21.49 17.96
C PRO A 478 -29.63 22.47 18.62
N ASP A 479 -29.97 23.53 17.89
CA ASP A 479 -30.97 24.52 18.29
C ASP A 479 -31.81 24.96 17.09
N ASN A 480 -32.94 25.62 17.30
CA ASN A 480 -33.85 26.13 16.28
C ASN A 480 -33.14 27.05 15.26
N LYS A 481 -32.07 27.75 15.66
CA LYS A 481 -31.27 28.60 14.75
C LYS A 481 -30.28 27.82 13.90
N VAL A 482 -29.65 26.78 14.44
CA VAL A 482 -28.58 26.00 13.78
C VAL A 482 -29.16 24.84 12.97
N GLY A 483 -30.30 24.30 13.42
CA GLY A 483 -30.99 23.13 12.90
C GLY A 483 -30.57 21.84 13.60
N PHE A 484 -31.37 20.79 13.40
CA PHE A 484 -31.16 19.45 13.97
C PHE A 484 -30.59 18.48 12.92
N PRO A 485 -29.86 17.43 13.33
CA PRO A 485 -29.45 16.36 12.43
C PRO A 485 -30.67 15.55 12.00
N VAL A 486 -30.66 15.03 10.77
CA VAL A 486 -31.78 14.22 10.23
C VAL A 486 -31.97 12.95 11.04
N ASN A 487 -30.87 12.24 11.36
CA ASN A 487 -30.90 11.17 12.35
C ASN A 487 -30.67 11.78 13.74
N LYS A 488 -31.72 11.80 14.57
CA LYS A 488 -31.67 12.34 15.94
C LYS A 488 -30.73 11.55 16.87
N ASN A 489 -30.42 10.29 16.54
CA ASN A 489 -29.49 9.45 17.31
C ASN A 489 -28.02 9.66 16.91
N LEU A 490 -27.75 10.49 15.89
CA LEU A 490 -26.41 10.67 15.32
C LEU A 490 -25.37 11.10 16.36
N SER A 491 -25.71 12.04 17.24
CA SER A 491 -24.79 12.50 18.28
C SER A 491 -24.39 11.38 19.24
N ASN A 492 -25.30 10.46 19.54
CA ASN A 492 -25.02 9.38 20.50
C ASN A 492 -24.03 8.39 19.90
N PHE A 493 -24.34 7.82 18.72
CA PHE A 493 -23.52 6.74 18.16
C PHE A 493 -22.23 7.21 17.50
N LEU A 494 -22.11 8.50 17.19
CA LEU A 494 -20.87 9.07 16.65
C LEU A 494 -19.77 9.15 17.72
N PHE A 495 -20.14 9.43 18.98
CA PHE A 495 -19.20 9.52 20.10
C PHE A 495 -19.13 8.23 20.93
N ASP A 496 -20.20 7.43 20.95
CA ASP A 496 -20.23 6.09 21.55
C ASP A 496 -20.91 5.08 20.62
N PRO A 497 -20.15 4.30 19.82
CA PRO A 497 -20.71 3.33 18.88
C PRO A 497 -21.66 2.29 19.53
N ASN A 498 -21.58 2.06 20.84
CA ASN A 498 -22.48 1.12 21.53
C ASN A 498 -23.94 1.59 21.56
N THR A 499 -24.20 2.88 21.35
CA THR A 499 -25.57 3.42 21.30
C THR A 499 -26.20 3.30 19.91
N ALA A 500 -25.50 2.73 18.92
CA ALA A 500 -26.06 2.46 17.60
C ALA A 500 -27.12 1.35 17.69
N ARG A 501 -28.28 1.58 17.08
CA ARG A 501 -29.35 0.57 17.06
C ARG A 501 -28.94 -0.63 16.22
N GLN A 502 -28.99 -1.80 16.84
CA GLN A 502 -28.78 -3.08 16.16
C GLN A 502 -30.08 -3.54 15.48
N SER A 503 -29.93 -4.22 14.36
CA SER A 503 -31.05 -4.91 13.72
C SER A 503 -31.25 -6.28 14.33
N SER A 504 -32.51 -6.64 14.57
CA SER A 504 -32.90 -7.99 14.99
C SER A 504 -33.18 -8.93 13.80
N GLU A 505 -32.97 -8.46 12.58
CA GLU A 505 -33.25 -9.21 11.35
C GLU A 505 -32.14 -10.22 11.03
N ASP A 506 -32.53 -11.41 10.53
CA ASP A 506 -31.60 -12.50 10.21
C ASP A 506 -30.78 -12.20 8.95
N ILE A 507 -29.45 -12.13 9.12
CA ILE A 507 -28.47 -11.87 8.08
C ILE A 507 -28.50 -12.96 6.99
N GLU A 508 -28.70 -14.23 7.33
CA GLU A 508 -28.68 -15.31 6.34
C GLU A 508 -29.91 -15.28 5.43
N LYS A 509 -31.07 -14.90 5.99
CA LYS A 509 -32.27 -14.63 5.20
C LYS A 509 -32.05 -13.46 4.25
N GLU A 510 -31.37 -12.41 4.71
CA GLU A 510 -31.06 -11.24 3.89
C GLU A 510 -30.10 -11.59 2.74
N LYS A 511 -29.05 -12.36 3.00
CA LYS A 511 -28.13 -12.85 1.95
C LYS A 511 -28.89 -13.60 0.85
N LYS A 512 -29.84 -14.47 1.20
CA LYS A 512 -30.67 -15.19 0.21
C LYS A 512 -31.52 -14.25 -0.64
N ARG A 513 -32.06 -13.19 -0.04
CA ARG A 513 -32.85 -12.18 -0.76
C ARG A 513 -31.98 -11.43 -1.78
N ILE A 514 -30.78 -11.01 -1.38
CA ILE A 514 -29.83 -10.33 -2.26
C ILE A 514 -29.44 -11.22 -3.45
N LEU A 515 -29.13 -12.50 -3.20
CA LEU A 515 -28.75 -13.46 -4.25
C LEU A 515 -29.81 -13.64 -5.35
N SER A 516 -31.09 -13.40 -5.06
CA SER A 516 -32.15 -13.51 -6.06
C SER A 516 -32.19 -12.35 -7.06
N ASN A 517 -31.58 -11.21 -6.74
CA ASN A 517 -31.67 -9.97 -7.54
C ASN A 517 -30.33 -9.20 -7.59
N LEU A 518 -29.22 -9.89 -7.81
CA LEU A 518 -27.88 -9.28 -7.86
C LEU A 518 -27.70 -8.30 -9.04
N ASN A 519 -27.07 -7.16 -8.77
CA ASN A 519 -26.55 -6.30 -9.83
C ASN A 519 -25.23 -6.83 -10.38
N GLU A 520 -24.36 -7.27 -9.48
CA GLU A 520 -22.98 -7.69 -9.75
C GLU A 520 -22.86 -9.23 -9.68
N PRO A 521 -22.81 -9.94 -10.83
CA PRO A 521 -22.81 -11.40 -10.84
C PRO A 521 -21.62 -12.02 -10.11
N LEU A 522 -20.48 -11.32 -10.12
CA LEU A 522 -19.25 -11.75 -9.45
C LEU A 522 -19.40 -11.82 -7.91
N LEU A 523 -20.37 -11.10 -7.34
CA LEU A 523 -20.62 -11.05 -5.90
C LEU A 523 -21.24 -12.37 -5.38
N LYS A 524 -21.84 -13.19 -6.26
CA LYS A 524 -22.46 -14.48 -5.92
C LYS A 524 -21.49 -15.44 -5.22
N ASN A 525 -20.23 -15.45 -5.67
CA ASN A 525 -19.20 -16.35 -5.15
C ASN A 525 -18.30 -15.69 -4.09
N GLN A 526 -18.67 -14.51 -3.58
CA GLN A 526 -17.87 -13.70 -2.66
C GLN A 526 -18.60 -13.55 -1.31
N PRO A 527 -18.51 -14.55 -0.40
CA PRO A 527 -19.36 -14.60 0.80
C PRO A 527 -19.15 -13.40 1.74
N LYS A 528 -17.91 -12.88 1.86
CA LYS A 528 -17.60 -11.71 2.69
C LYS A 528 -18.16 -10.41 2.14
N GLN A 529 -18.15 -10.23 0.81
CA GLN A 529 -18.75 -9.06 0.16
C GLN A 529 -20.29 -9.11 0.29
N LEU A 530 -20.88 -10.29 0.08
CA LEU A 530 -22.32 -10.51 0.28
C LEU A 530 -22.75 -10.23 1.73
N GLU A 531 -21.95 -10.67 2.70
CA GLU A 531 -22.18 -10.34 4.12
C GLU A 531 -22.09 -8.84 4.40
N ALA A 532 -21.12 -8.13 3.80
CA ALA A 532 -21.00 -6.69 3.94
C ALA A 532 -22.21 -5.95 3.36
N VAL A 533 -22.72 -6.36 2.19
CA VAL A 533 -23.95 -5.82 1.60
C VAL A 533 -25.14 -6.08 2.51
N ALA A 534 -25.31 -7.32 2.99
CA ALA A 534 -26.41 -7.68 3.89
C ALA A 534 -26.39 -6.87 5.19
N LYS A 535 -25.24 -6.78 5.87
CA LYS A 535 -25.10 -5.97 7.10
C LYS A 535 -25.40 -4.49 6.86
N SER A 536 -25.02 -3.96 5.70
CA SER A 536 -25.27 -2.55 5.36
C SER A 536 -26.75 -2.26 5.15
N LEU A 537 -27.49 -3.19 4.53
CA LEU A 537 -28.92 -3.06 4.30
C LEU A 537 -29.76 -3.24 5.57
N LEU A 538 -29.25 -4.03 6.53
CA LEU A 538 -29.91 -4.25 7.82
C LEU A 538 -29.59 -3.16 8.85
N ALA A 539 -28.48 -2.44 8.70
CA ALA A 539 -28.05 -1.42 9.65
C ALA A 539 -29.10 -0.30 9.80
N LYS A 540 -29.50 -0.01 11.03
CA LYS A 540 -30.50 1.04 11.32
C LYS A 540 -29.87 2.44 11.45
N ASP A 541 -28.62 2.52 11.90
CA ASP A 541 -27.92 3.79 12.15
C ASP A 541 -26.62 3.92 11.35
N ILE A 542 -25.70 2.96 11.45
CA ILE A 542 -24.40 3.00 10.77
C ILE A 542 -23.90 1.58 10.43
N ALA A 543 -23.23 1.45 9.28
CA ALA A 543 -22.48 0.26 8.89
C ALA A 543 -21.06 0.66 8.50
N LEU A 544 -20.06 -0.07 9.03
CA LEU A 544 -18.65 0.13 8.71
C LEU A 544 -18.13 -1.07 7.93
N ILE A 545 -17.70 -0.82 6.69
CA ILE A 545 -17.14 -1.85 5.81
C ILE A 545 -15.64 -1.58 5.63
N GLN A 546 -14.82 -2.52 6.08
CA GLN A 546 -13.37 -2.47 5.86
C GLN A 546 -12.98 -3.35 4.68
N GLY A 547 -12.19 -2.81 3.75
CA GLY A 547 -11.66 -3.56 2.62
C GLY A 547 -10.24 -3.10 2.26
N PRO A 548 -9.22 -3.98 2.29
CA PRO A 548 -7.89 -3.70 1.76
C PRO A 548 -7.90 -3.24 0.29
N PRO A 549 -6.77 -2.72 -0.25
CA PRO A 549 -6.65 -2.42 -1.68
C PRO A 549 -7.01 -3.65 -2.54
N GLY A 550 -7.75 -3.42 -3.65
CA GLY A 550 -8.13 -4.49 -4.57
C GLY A 550 -9.32 -5.38 -4.18
N THR A 551 -9.91 -5.24 -2.98
CA THR A 551 -10.97 -6.17 -2.50
C THR A 551 -12.39 -5.87 -3.01
N GLY A 552 -12.55 -5.12 -4.10
CA GLY A 552 -13.87 -4.85 -4.71
C GLY A 552 -14.80 -3.94 -3.92
N LYS A 553 -14.28 -2.96 -3.15
CA LYS A 553 -15.10 -2.00 -2.37
C LYS A 553 -16.17 -1.30 -3.22
N THR A 554 -15.81 -0.87 -4.43
CA THR A 554 -16.74 -0.20 -5.35
C THR A 554 -17.87 -1.11 -5.81
N THR A 555 -17.59 -2.42 -5.99
CA THR A 555 -18.61 -3.44 -6.30
C THR A 555 -19.62 -3.57 -5.16
N VAL A 556 -19.14 -3.57 -3.91
CA VAL A 556 -20.01 -3.60 -2.72
C VAL A 556 -20.89 -2.35 -2.63
N ILE A 557 -20.33 -1.16 -2.89
CA ILE A 557 -21.09 0.11 -2.88
C ILE A 557 -22.20 0.08 -3.94
N ALA A 558 -21.88 -0.32 -5.18
CA ALA A 558 -22.86 -0.42 -6.25
C ALA A 558 -24.00 -1.39 -5.90
N GLU A 559 -23.67 -2.55 -5.33
CA GLU A 559 -24.68 -3.52 -4.91
C GLU A 559 -25.57 -2.98 -3.77
N ILE A 560 -25.02 -2.27 -2.78
CA ILE A 560 -25.82 -1.63 -1.71
C ILE A 560 -26.83 -0.65 -2.30
N ILE A 561 -26.40 0.20 -3.24
CA ILE A 561 -27.27 1.19 -3.89
C ILE A 561 -28.40 0.48 -4.64
N TRP A 562 -28.05 -0.53 -5.44
CA TRP A 562 -29.02 -1.30 -6.21
C TRP A 562 -30.06 -1.99 -5.31
N GLN A 563 -29.61 -2.70 -4.26
CA GLN A 563 -30.48 -3.40 -3.32
C GLN A 563 -31.36 -2.44 -2.52
N THR A 564 -30.87 -1.24 -2.20
CA THR A 564 -31.66 -0.20 -1.54
C THR A 564 -32.78 0.28 -2.45
N LEU A 565 -32.47 0.61 -3.71
CA LEU A 565 -33.45 1.09 -4.69
C LEU A 565 -34.45 0.01 -5.14
N LEU A 566 -34.06 -1.27 -5.10
CA LEU A 566 -35.00 -2.37 -5.32
C LEU A 566 -36.07 -2.47 -4.22
N ARG A 567 -35.72 -2.14 -2.98
CA ARG A 567 -36.65 -2.17 -1.83
C ARG A 567 -37.48 -0.90 -1.78
N GLU A 568 -36.81 0.23 -1.97
CA GLU A 568 -37.38 1.56 -1.86
C GLU A 568 -37.01 2.34 -3.13
N PRO A 569 -37.81 2.21 -4.22
CA PRO A 569 -37.52 2.89 -5.49
C PRO A 569 -37.43 4.41 -5.40
N GLU A 570 -38.07 5.02 -4.40
CA GLU A 570 -38.08 6.46 -4.14
C GLU A 570 -36.95 6.92 -3.18
N ALA A 571 -36.09 5.99 -2.72
CA ALA A 571 -34.99 6.32 -1.81
C ALA A 571 -34.00 7.28 -2.46
N LYS A 572 -33.68 8.36 -1.75
CA LYS A 572 -32.67 9.34 -2.18
C LYS A 572 -31.34 9.01 -1.50
N ILE A 573 -30.38 8.56 -2.29
CA ILE A 573 -29.06 8.12 -1.81
C ILE A 573 -28.03 9.21 -2.12
N LEU A 574 -27.36 9.70 -1.09
CA LEU A 574 -26.22 10.61 -1.21
C LEU A 574 -24.92 9.80 -1.19
N ILE A 575 -24.13 9.90 -2.26
CA ILE A 575 -22.82 9.27 -2.36
C ILE A 575 -21.75 10.37 -2.27
N THR A 576 -20.81 10.23 -1.33
CA THR A 576 -19.73 11.20 -1.12
C THR A 576 -18.39 10.48 -0.98
N SER A 577 -17.33 11.12 -1.46
CA SER A 577 -15.94 10.67 -1.28
C SER A 577 -15.03 11.90 -1.17
N GLN A 578 -13.86 11.72 -0.55
CA GLN A 578 -12.81 12.73 -0.54
C GLN A 578 -12.19 12.93 -1.94
N THR A 579 -12.12 11.88 -2.76
CA THR A 579 -11.65 11.93 -4.15
C THR A 579 -12.80 11.69 -5.13
N ASN A 580 -12.85 12.45 -6.23
CA ASN A 580 -13.92 12.36 -7.24
C ASN A 580 -13.97 10.97 -7.91
N LEU A 581 -12.81 10.37 -8.17
CA LEU A 581 -12.64 9.08 -8.85
C LEU A 581 -13.46 7.93 -8.21
N ALA A 582 -13.57 7.87 -6.88
CA ALA A 582 -14.29 6.79 -6.22
C ALA A 582 -15.80 6.84 -6.44
N VAL A 583 -16.36 8.04 -6.59
CA VAL A 583 -17.79 8.25 -6.90
C VAL A 583 -18.05 7.87 -8.36
N ASP A 584 -17.20 8.34 -9.26
CA ASP A 584 -17.37 8.14 -10.70
C ASP A 584 -17.29 6.63 -11.05
N ASN A 585 -16.33 5.90 -10.44
CA ASN A 585 -16.22 4.43 -10.54
C ASN A 585 -17.45 3.66 -10.00
N ALA A 586 -18.18 4.21 -9.02
CA ALA A 586 -19.39 3.59 -8.50
C ALA A 586 -20.59 3.84 -9.45
N LEU A 587 -20.67 5.04 -10.03
CA LEU A 587 -21.71 5.39 -11.00
C LEU A 587 -21.59 4.59 -12.30
N GLU A 588 -20.36 4.35 -12.77
CA GLU A 588 -20.10 3.52 -13.95
C GLU A 588 -20.72 2.11 -13.81
N ARG A 589 -20.55 1.47 -12.65
CA ARG A 589 -21.09 0.13 -12.36
C ARG A 589 -22.63 0.07 -12.29
N LEU A 590 -23.26 1.23 -12.11
CA LEU A 590 -24.71 1.37 -12.07
C LEU A 590 -25.32 1.86 -13.39
N LYS A 591 -24.48 2.06 -14.41
CA LYS A 591 -24.91 2.54 -15.73
C LYS A 591 -25.93 1.59 -16.37
N GLY A 592 -26.97 2.15 -16.98
CA GLY A 592 -28.02 1.40 -17.67
C GLY A 592 -29.05 0.68 -16.78
N LYS A 593 -28.99 0.85 -15.46
CA LYS A 593 -29.95 0.25 -14.51
C LYS A 593 -31.20 1.12 -14.37
N LYS A 594 -32.40 0.53 -14.57
CA LYS A 594 -33.68 1.26 -14.71
C LYS A 594 -34.06 2.12 -13.49
N LEU A 595 -33.67 1.69 -12.29
CA LEU A 595 -34.04 2.33 -11.03
C LEU A 595 -33.04 3.41 -10.60
N VAL A 596 -31.86 3.46 -11.23
CA VAL A 596 -30.79 4.38 -10.82
C VAL A 596 -30.86 5.62 -11.69
N ARG A 597 -31.08 6.78 -11.05
CA ARG A 597 -31.11 8.09 -11.71
C ARG A 597 -30.11 9.03 -11.02
N PRO A 598 -28.80 8.89 -11.29
CA PRO A 598 -27.79 9.63 -10.55
C PRO A 598 -27.63 11.05 -11.10
N ILE A 599 -27.34 11.99 -10.19
CA ILE A 599 -26.97 13.37 -10.52
C ILE A 599 -25.63 13.66 -9.84
N ARG A 600 -24.63 14.04 -10.63
CA ARG A 600 -23.30 14.41 -10.15
C ARG A 600 -23.26 15.92 -9.89
N ILE A 601 -22.97 16.29 -8.64
CA ILE A 601 -22.88 17.67 -8.17
C ILE A 601 -21.40 18.04 -7.95
N GLY A 602 -20.97 19.19 -8.49
CA GLY A 602 -19.60 19.68 -8.43
C GLY A 602 -19.15 20.36 -9.72
N ASN A 603 -17.89 20.79 -9.79
CA ASN A 603 -17.32 21.35 -11.02
C ASN A 603 -17.02 20.22 -12.03
N ILE A 604 -17.57 20.32 -13.23
CA ILE A 604 -17.42 19.35 -14.32
C ILE A 604 -15.96 19.12 -14.73
N ASP A 605 -15.12 20.14 -14.63
CA ASP A 605 -13.69 20.06 -14.99
C ASP A 605 -12.88 19.11 -14.09
N LYS A 606 -13.44 18.77 -12.93
CA LYS A 606 -12.82 17.87 -11.95
C LYS A 606 -13.38 16.45 -11.97
N PHE A 607 -14.30 16.15 -12.89
CA PHE A 607 -14.90 14.83 -13.03
C PHE A 607 -14.14 14.02 -14.07
N GLU A 608 -14.07 12.72 -13.87
CA GLU A 608 -13.68 11.78 -14.93
C GLU A 608 -14.79 11.72 -15.99
N ASP A 609 -14.46 11.19 -17.16
CA ASP A 609 -15.39 11.14 -18.30
C ASP A 609 -16.69 10.38 -17.98
N GLU A 610 -16.61 9.31 -17.19
CA GLU A 610 -17.76 8.54 -16.70
C GLU A 610 -18.69 9.39 -15.81
N GLY A 611 -18.11 10.32 -15.03
CA GLY A 611 -18.85 11.23 -14.14
C GLY A 611 -19.49 12.40 -14.88
N LYS A 612 -18.88 12.87 -15.97
CA LYS A 612 -19.38 14.02 -16.77
C LYS A 612 -20.76 13.77 -17.38
N VAL A 613 -21.06 12.52 -17.74
CA VAL A 613 -22.38 12.09 -18.27
C VAL A 613 -23.53 12.39 -17.29
N TYR A 614 -23.23 12.37 -16.00
CA TYR A 614 -24.20 12.60 -14.92
C TYR A 614 -24.15 14.04 -14.36
N SER A 615 -23.33 14.93 -14.93
CA SER A 615 -23.16 16.30 -14.45
C SER A 615 -24.45 17.11 -14.55
N ASN A 616 -24.85 17.73 -13.44
CA ASN A 616 -26.00 18.65 -13.40
C ASN A 616 -25.86 19.81 -14.41
N GLU A 617 -24.63 20.30 -14.63
CA GLU A 617 -24.37 21.37 -15.59
C GLU A 617 -24.62 20.89 -17.03
N ARG A 618 -24.10 19.71 -17.40
CA ARG A 618 -24.28 19.13 -18.74
C ARG A 618 -25.76 18.85 -19.03
N LEU A 619 -26.49 18.31 -18.05
CA LEU A 619 -27.93 18.04 -18.17
C LEU A 619 -28.74 19.33 -18.38
N LYS A 620 -28.42 20.40 -17.65
CA LYS A 620 -29.07 21.70 -17.81
C LYS A 620 -28.74 22.34 -19.16
N LYS A 621 -27.49 22.25 -19.62
CA LYS A 621 -27.07 22.75 -20.95
C LYS A 621 -27.80 22.02 -22.07
N TRP A 622 -27.93 20.70 -21.97
CA TRP A 622 -28.72 19.93 -22.94
C TRP A 622 -30.20 20.33 -22.94
N LEU A 623 -30.81 20.48 -21.75
CA LEU A 623 -32.22 20.89 -21.63
C LEU A 623 -32.48 22.30 -22.20
N ALA A 624 -31.50 23.20 -22.09
CA ALA A 624 -31.60 24.57 -22.59
C ALA A 624 -31.25 24.72 -24.08
N ALA A 625 -30.60 23.72 -24.68
CA ALA A 625 -30.23 23.73 -26.09
C ALA A 625 -31.46 23.64 -27.00
N LYS A 626 -31.46 24.39 -28.10
CA LYS A 626 -32.51 24.29 -29.11
C LYS A 626 -32.35 22.99 -29.91
N THR A 627 -33.47 22.39 -30.32
CA THR A 627 -33.49 21.16 -31.13
C THR A 627 -32.69 21.30 -32.43
N ASN A 628 -31.93 20.28 -32.79
CA ASN A 628 -31.02 20.16 -33.93
C ASN A 628 -29.85 21.17 -33.96
N THR A 629 -29.41 21.65 -32.79
CA THR A 629 -28.21 22.50 -32.69
C THR A 629 -26.93 21.71 -32.40
N THR A 630 -25.79 22.33 -32.70
CA THR A 630 -24.47 21.82 -32.32
C THR A 630 -24.33 21.70 -30.80
N GLU A 631 -24.92 22.62 -30.04
CA GLU A 631 -24.95 22.59 -28.57
C GLU A 631 -25.75 21.40 -28.02
N GLU A 632 -26.90 21.07 -28.62
CA GLU A 632 -27.65 19.86 -28.26
C GLU A 632 -26.81 18.61 -28.53
N THR A 633 -26.16 18.55 -29.69
CA THR A 633 -25.33 17.40 -30.10
C THR A 633 -24.16 17.17 -29.14
N ILE A 634 -23.43 18.23 -28.76
CA ILE A 634 -22.29 18.17 -27.82
C ILE A 634 -22.75 17.70 -26.43
N ASN A 635 -23.92 18.15 -25.98
CA ASN A 635 -24.43 17.82 -24.66
C ASN A 635 -25.33 16.59 -24.62
N SER A 636 -25.59 15.94 -25.76
CA SER A 636 -26.48 14.77 -25.89
C SER A 636 -25.93 13.48 -25.27
N ASP A 637 -24.62 13.42 -25.02
CA ASP A 637 -23.99 12.35 -24.26
C ASP A 637 -24.18 12.59 -22.75
N ASN A 638 -25.41 12.37 -22.30
CA ASN A 638 -25.82 12.58 -20.92
C ASN A 638 -26.79 11.48 -20.44
N ALA A 639 -26.98 11.43 -19.12
CA ALA A 639 -27.78 10.42 -18.45
C ALA A 639 -29.28 10.41 -18.86
N ILE A 640 -29.86 11.57 -19.18
CA ILE A 640 -31.27 11.68 -19.61
C ILE A 640 -31.43 11.05 -20.99
N CYS A 641 -30.55 11.36 -21.94
CA CYS A 641 -30.59 10.78 -23.28
C CYS A 641 -30.39 9.26 -23.24
N GLU A 642 -29.47 8.76 -22.40
CA GLU A 642 -29.28 7.33 -22.19
C GLU A 642 -30.53 6.68 -21.58
N TRP A 643 -31.18 7.34 -20.62
CA TRP A 643 -32.42 6.87 -20.04
C TRP A 643 -33.57 6.82 -21.06
N ILE A 644 -33.75 7.87 -21.87
CA ILE A 644 -34.74 7.90 -22.95
C ILE A 644 -34.50 6.76 -23.94
N LYS A 645 -33.24 6.53 -24.36
CA LYS A 645 -32.85 5.40 -25.22
C LYS A 645 -33.19 4.05 -24.57
N ASN A 646 -32.90 3.90 -23.28
CA ASN A 646 -33.18 2.67 -22.53
C ASN A 646 -34.68 2.39 -22.37
N VAL A 647 -35.49 3.44 -22.14
CA VAL A 647 -36.96 3.34 -22.12
C VAL A 647 -37.45 2.95 -23.52
N SER A 648 -37.03 3.67 -24.56
CA SER A 648 -37.42 3.40 -25.95
C SER A 648 -37.10 1.97 -26.38
N LYS A 649 -35.92 1.45 -26.03
CA LYS A 649 -35.48 0.09 -26.39
C LYS A 649 -36.25 -1.00 -25.64
N LYS A 650 -36.82 -0.70 -24.47
CA LYS A 650 -37.49 -1.67 -23.59
C LYS A 650 -39.01 -1.49 -23.52
N CYS A 651 -39.58 -0.53 -24.23
CA CYS A 651 -41.02 -0.45 -24.46
C CYS A 651 -41.48 -1.71 -25.19
N SER A 652 -42.52 -2.39 -24.69
CA SER A 652 -43.03 -3.60 -25.34
C SER A 652 -43.78 -3.25 -26.62
N ASP A 653 -43.61 -4.03 -27.68
CA ASP A 653 -44.41 -3.95 -28.92
C ASP A 653 -45.82 -4.55 -28.78
N ASN A 654 -46.27 -4.81 -27.55
CA ASN A 654 -47.53 -5.45 -27.27
C ASN A 654 -48.71 -4.54 -27.65
N ALA A 655 -49.67 -5.07 -28.43
CA ALA A 655 -50.77 -4.32 -29.02
C ALA A 655 -51.67 -3.60 -27.99
N THR A 656 -51.72 -4.12 -26.76
CA THR A 656 -52.45 -3.53 -25.63
C THR A 656 -51.94 -2.14 -25.22
N PHE A 657 -50.65 -1.85 -25.41
CA PHE A 657 -50.05 -0.55 -25.02
C PHE A 657 -49.89 0.41 -26.20
N GLN A 658 -50.22 0.00 -27.44
CA GLN A 658 -50.05 0.84 -28.63
C GLN A 658 -50.79 2.16 -28.50
N LYS A 659 -52.07 2.19 -28.07
CA LYS A 659 -52.84 3.43 -27.90
C LYS A 659 -52.18 4.45 -26.96
N ALA A 660 -51.55 3.98 -25.88
CA ALA A 660 -50.84 4.85 -24.94
C ALA A 660 -49.53 5.36 -25.56
N LEU A 661 -48.80 4.49 -26.26
CA LEU A 661 -47.59 4.85 -27.00
C LEU A 661 -47.86 5.85 -28.13
N THR A 662 -48.99 5.75 -28.86
CA THR A 662 -49.36 6.73 -29.90
C THR A 662 -49.67 8.10 -29.32
N LYS A 663 -50.38 8.16 -28.17
CA LYS A 663 -50.62 9.42 -27.44
C LYS A 663 -49.30 10.05 -26.96
N TRP A 664 -48.39 9.26 -26.43
CA TRP A 664 -47.06 9.73 -26.01
C TRP A 664 -46.23 10.25 -27.19
N LYS A 665 -46.23 9.53 -28.33
CA LYS A 665 -45.54 9.98 -29.55
C LYS A 665 -46.12 11.29 -30.13
N LEU A 666 -47.42 11.52 -29.95
CA LEU A 666 -48.07 12.77 -30.37
C LEU A 666 -47.74 13.96 -29.47
N GLY A 667 -47.48 13.75 -28.17
CA GLY A 667 -47.07 14.81 -27.24
C GLY A 667 -45.56 15.09 -27.20
N LEU A 668 -44.76 14.27 -27.88
CA LEU A 668 -43.30 14.44 -28.03
C LEU A 668 -42.93 15.08 -29.39
N LYS A 669 -43.89 15.27 -30.30
CA LYS A 669 -43.78 16.18 -31.44
C LYS A 669 -44.24 17.55 -31.00
#